data_AF-A0A938YNT0-F1
#
_entry.id   AF-A0A938YNT0-F1
#
_cell.length_a   1.000
_cell.length_b   1.000
_cell.length_c   1.000
_cell.angle_alpha   90.00
_cell.angle_beta   90.00
_cell.angle_gamma   90.00
#
_symmetry.space_group_name_H-M   'P 1'
#
loop_
_entity.id
_entity.type
_entity.pdbx_description
1 polymer ?
#
loop_
_entity_poly.entity_id
_entity_poly.type
_entity_poly.pdbx_seq_one_letter_code
_entity_poly.pdbx_strand_id
1 'polypeptide(L)'
;MTEKALKTTLEKFGVTKQEAEVYLFLAKRWALKTGQISKQMKKNKGQIYRLLTSLQEKGLVETTLEFPTRYVAVPLERVLSSFIQTKREEVASIERKKEDLLEDWNNINRITLQSQLEKFTVIEGTKKIVHKISQMIKETKNQFSAILTVADLVRGEQFGIFDLAQATQKQSKQRLLVLTEVSNQNLKALKLLKNKLGNKIKFRARNPEGLTACPRLVIRDSRELIFFITRSDQETCLCTNCKSLIQAFSNVFDNMWQNSTTVEEKMNQIETGKLPPSITLIRDSERAKRKYDKLLANAQNEIIIVTSSEGLIKLSKQITELSILNDKTVSTKIMAPINEKNLEASQNLLNVSQVKHIPVSYLETTIIDKKHLFQFKHPHLETGTEASLSFFENLFYTNDKKYIESTWLMLNNIWEKACIPSPATIESIIFPKETQNDDNSSSSAMRNFRKILTFEIEEDNKAGKLTEKDVLNKILKATTAKTEIPKDKSMLFASTGQAIIHPPRYFNLPDIMLHAWHVDNHSTHGGNDSLVIHMSESSPSNSGFIPSAIISNDSSGTKVLSRIFADTPAEKNAQLLSKDEFQVRVHGNTLFAVWTVPLVIKEPNYILPPCCLLLEGVGKVKTGRLAFLYKTGYRNKIEFNALEARVTFYHPSSQYEGPGTDGIFFRDYVGEAYVPEKQ
;
A
#
# COMPACT_ATOMS: atom_id res chain seq x y z
N MET A 1 28.50 8.25 48.32
CA MET A 1 27.98 6.99 48.90
C MET A 1 27.46 7.27 50.30
N THR A 2 26.25 6.81 50.65
CA THR A 2 25.71 6.97 52.00
C THR A 2 26.28 5.91 52.94
N GLU A 3 26.38 6.20 54.24
CA GLU A 3 26.74 5.24 55.30
C GLU A 3 25.90 3.95 55.24
N LYS A 4 24.63 4.10 54.83
CA LYS A 4 23.71 3.00 54.55
C LYS A 4 24.22 2.06 53.44
N ALA A 5 24.75 2.60 52.34
CA ALA A 5 25.28 1.80 51.24
C ALA A 5 26.55 1.04 51.63
N LEU A 6 27.43 1.65 52.43
CA LEU A 6 28.64 1.02 52.93
C LEU A 6 28.31 -0.15 53.88
N LYS A 7 27.35 0.07 54.79
CA LYS A 7 26.85 -0.98 55.69
C LYS A 7 26.27 -2.18 54.93
N THR A 8 25.40 -1.94 53.94
CA THR A 8 24.84 -3.01 53.09
C THR A 8 25.92 -3.75 52.29
N THR A 9 27.03 -3.07 51.95
CA THR A 9 28.14 -3.69 51.22
C THR A 9 28.96 -4.61 52.13
N LEU A 10 29.27 -4.16 53.36
CA LEU A 10 29.94 -4.99 54.37
C LEU A 10 29.10 -6.23 54.75
N GLU A 11 27.78 -6.09 54.80
CA GLU A 11 26.86 -7.22 55.00
C GLU A 11 26.99 -8.29 53.92
N LYS A 12 27.17 -7.89 52.66
CA LYS A 12 27.42 -8.84 51.55
C LYS A 12 28.77 -9.54 51.64
N PHE A 13 29.71 -9.02 52.43
CA PHE A 13 31.04 -9.61 52.66
C PHE A 13 31.10 -10.47 53.94
N GLY A 14 29.96 -10.76 54.58
CA GLY A 14 29.90 -11.65 55.75
C GLY A 14 30.03 -10.94 57.11
N VAL A 15 29.90 -9.61 57.13
CA VAL A 15 29.87 -8.80 58.36
C VAL A 15 28.41 -8.63 58.80
N THR A 16 28.07 -8.92 60.05
CA THR A 16 26.67 -8.78 60.50
C THR A 16 26.27 -7.30 60.59
N LYS A 17 24.96 -7.03 60.56
CA LYS A 17 24.42 -5.66 60.69
C LYS A 17 24.93 -4.93 61.94
N GLN A 18 25.08 -5.65 63.05
CA GLN A 18 25.57 -5.11 64.32
C GLN A 18 27.09 -4.90 64.32
N GLU A 19 27.83 -5.79 63.67
CA GLU A 19 29.28 -5.66 63.48
C GLU A 19 29.62 -4.47 62.60
N ALA A 20 28.91 -4.28 61.48
CA ALA A 20 29.12 -3.15 60.59
C ALA A 20 28.81 -1.81 61.27
N GLU A 21 27.83 -1.75 62.18
CA GLU A 21 27.58 -0.56 63.00
C GLU A 21 28.76 -0.25 63.93
N VAL A 22 29.31 -1.26 64.60
CA VAL A 22 30.44 -1.09 65.52
C VAL A 22 31.72 -0.74 64.76
N TYR A 23 31.98 -1.37 63.62
CA TYR A 23 33.10 -1.06 62.74
C TYR A 23 33.03 0.37 62.21
N LEU A 24 31.89 0.81 61.66
CA LEU A 24 31.73 2.18 61.16
C LEU A 24 31.84 3.23 62.26
N PHE A 25 31.35 2.90 63.46
CA PHE A 25 31.50 3.74 64.64
C PHE A 25 32.98 3.92 65.03
N LEU A 26 33.76 2.83 65.00
CA LEU A 26 35.20 2.87 65.25
C LEU A 26 35.99 3.52 64.11
N ALA A 27 35.62 3.30 62.85
CA ALA A 27 36.30 3.86 61.68
C ALA A 27 36.20 5.38 61.60
N LYS A 28 35.17 5.97 62.21
CA LYS A 28 34.99 7.43 62.34
C LYS A 28 35.70 8.03 63.56
N ARG A 29 36.35 7.21 64.38
CA ARG A 29 36.92 7.61 65.68
C ARG A 29 38.33 7.06 65.82
N TRP A 30 39.05 7.56 66.81
CA TRP A 30 40.34 7.02 67.19
C TRP A 30 40.17 5.80 68.12
N ALA A 31 41.26 5.27 68.66
CA ALA A 31 41.29 4.09 69.53
C ALA A 31 40.40 4.22 70.79
N LEU A 32 39.33 3.41 70.90
CA LEU A 32 38.39 3.45 72.02
C LEU A 32 38.39 2.18 72.87
N LYS A 33 38.17 2.34 74.18
CA LYS A 33 37.96 1.22 75.11
C LYS A 33 36.53 0.68 74.99
N THR A 34 36.32 -0.61 75.24
CA THR A 34 34.98 -1.25 75.19
C THR A 34 33.91 -0.49 75.99
N GLY A 35 34.26 0.01 77.18
CA GLY A 35 33.34 0.80 78.01
C GLY A 35 32.92 2.14 77.39
N GLN A 36 33.82 2.80 76.66
CA GLN A 36 33.52 4.05 75.94
C GLN A 36 32.61 3.80 74.75
N ILE A 37 32.87 2.72 74.00
CA ILE A 37 32.05 2.28 72.87
C ILE A 37 30.63 1.94 73.34
N SER A 38 30.51 1.15 74.43
CA SER A 38 29.23 0.78 75.04
C SER A 38 28.41 2.00 75.48
N LYS A 39 29.03 2.96 76.18
CA LYS A 39 28.37 4.18 76.65
C LYS A 39 27.88 5.06 75.51
N GLN A 40 28.70 5.23 74.47
CA GLN A 40 28.40 6.13 73.34
C GLN A 40 27.42 5.51 72.33
N MET A 41 27.46 4.19 72.14
CA MET A 41 26.50 3.48 71.28
C MET A 41 25.20 3.10 72.01
N LYS A 42 25.10 3.36 73.33
CA LYS A 42 23.98 2.94 74.19
C LYS A 42 23.67 1.44 74.07
N LYS A 43 24.72 0.60 74.00
CA LYS A 43 24.62 -0.86 73.88
C LYS A 43 25.24 -1.55 75.09
N ASN A 44 24.76 -2.75 75.42
CA ASN A 44 25.29 -3.53 76.54
C ASN A 44 26.80 -3.82 76.38
N LYS A 45 27.58 -3.65 77.45
CA LYS A 45 29.04 -3.82 77.44
C LYS A 45 29.49 -5.23 77.01
N GLY A 46 28.75 -6.26 77.41
CA GLY A 46 29.02 -7.65 77.00
C GLY A 46 28.74 -7.90 75.52
N GLN A 47 27.69 -7.26 74.96
CA GLN A 47 27.39 -7.34 73.52
C GLN A 47 28.48 -6.66 72.69
N ILE A 48 28.95 -5.47 73.10
CA ILE A 48 30.05 -4.77 72.42
C ILE A 48 31.33 -5.60 72.45
N TYR A 49 31.65 -6.24 73.59
CA TYR A 49 32.82 -7.12 73.67
C TYR A 49 32.74 -8.26 72.64
N ARG A 50 31.63 -9.00 72.59
CA ARG A 50 31.42 -10.09 71.60
C ARG A 50 31.54 -9.60 70.16
N LEU A 51 30.96 -8.44 69.84
CA LEU A 51 31.04 -7.86 68.49
C LEU A 51 32.47 -7.44 68.14
N LEU A 52 33.23 -6.89 69.10
CA LEU A 52 34.63 -6.52 68.89
C LEU A 52 35.53 -7.74 68.70
N THR A 53 35.30 -8.83 69.45
CA THR A 53 36.02 -10.11 69.25
C THR A 53 35.76 -10.69 67.86
N SER A 54 34.49 -10.75 67.42
CA SER A 54 34.14 -11.20 66.06
C SER A 54 34.75 -10.30 64.97
N LEU A 55 34.72 -8.98 65.18
CA LEU A 55 35.35 -8.03 64.25
C LEU A 55 36.88 -8.19 64.20
N GLN A 56 37.52 -8.55 65.32
CA GLN A 56 38.95 -8.83 65.38
C GLN A 56 39.29 -10.14 64.65
N GLU A 57 38.53 -11.21 64.86
CA GLU A 57 38.70 -12.49 64.13
C GLU A 57 38.55 -12.33 62.62
N LYS A 58 37.64 -11.44 62.19
CA LYS A 58 37.45 -11.10 60.77
C LYS A 58 38.47 -10.09 60.22
N GLY A 59 39.39 -9.59 61.05
CA GLY A 59 40.42 -8.62 60.65
C GLY A 59 39.89 -7.20 60.38
N LEU A 60 38.72 -6.84 60.90
CA LEU A 60 38.15 -5.49 60.77
C LEU A 60 38.57 -4.55 61.90
N VAL A 61 39.02 -5.08 63.03
CA VAL A 61 39.44 -4.30 64.20
C VAL A 61 40.74 -4.88 64.76
N GLU A 62 41.69 -4.00 65.03
CA GLU A 62 42.96 -4.30 65.72
C GLU A 62 42.85 -3.88 67.19
N THR A 63 43.63 -4.54 68.05
CA THR A 63 43.71 -4.22 69.48
C THR A 63 45.09 -3.68 69.85
N THR A 64 45.10 -2.82 70.86
CA THR A 64 46.33 -2.28 71.45
C THR A 64 46.78 -3.13 72.64
N LEU A 65 48.09 -3.13 72.94
CA LEU A 65 48.66 -3.90 74.06
C LEU A 65 48.44 -3.25 75.44
N GLU A 66 47.78 -2.09 75.51
CA GLU A 66 47.51 -1.40 76.78
C GLU A 66 46.33 -1.99 77.56
N PHE A 67 46.33 -1.80 78.88
CA PHE A 67 45.21 -2.16 79.75
C PHE A 67 44.52 -0.91 80.33
N PRO A 68 43.18 -0.77 80.20
CA PRO A 68 42.25 -1.58 79.41
C PRO A 68 42.45 -1.43 77.90
N THR A 69 42.32 -2.54 77.17
CA THR A 69 42.49 -2.62 75.71
C THR A 69 41.66 -1.60 74.95
N ARG A 70 42.30 -0.90 74.02
CA ARG A 70 41.63 -0.11 72.98
C ARG A 70 41.52 -0.88 71.69
N TYR A 71 40.42 -0.61 70.99
CA TYR A 71 40.08 -1.17 69.70
C TYR A 71 40.21 -0.07 68.65
N VAL A 72 40.86 -0.40 67.54
CA VAL A 72 41.11 0.47 66.39
C VAL A 72 40.51 -0.19 65.16
N ALA A 73 39.69 0.54 64.40
CA ALA A 73 39.20 0.01 63.14
C ALA A 73 40.35 -0.08 62.11
N VAL A 74 40.46 -1.22 61.44
CA VAL A 74 41.38 -1.37 60.30
C VAL A 74 40.88 -0.45 59.17
N PRO A 75 41.76 0.31 58.50
CA PRO A 75 41.38 1.17 57.39
C PRO A 75 40.60 0.39 56.32
N LEU A 76 39.51 0.99 55.83
CA LEU A 76 38.58 0.32 54.91
C LEU A 76 39.27 -0.24 53.66
N GLU A 77 40.29 0.44 53.14
CA GLU A 77 41.08 -0.02 52.00
C GLU A 77 41.80 -1.35 52.26
N ARG A 78 42.40 -1.51 53.45
CA ARG A 78 43.05 -2.76 53.88
C ARG A 78 42.00 -3.86 54.10
N VAL A 79 40.87 -3.52 54.70
CA VAL A 79 39.75 -4.46 54.89
C VAL A 79 39.24 -4.98 53.55
N LEU A 80 39.00 -4.10 52.57
CA LEU A 80 38.55 -4.49 51.23
C LEU A 80 39.60 -5.32 50.49
N SER A 81 40.88 -4.95 50.58
CA SER A 81 41.98 -5.70 49.95
C SER A 81 42.10 -7.11 50.52
N SER A 82 41.99 -7.25 51.84
CA SER A 82 41.99 -8.54 52.54
C SER A 82 40.83 -9.42 52.07
N PHE A 83 39.60 -8.89 52.04
CA PHE A 83 38.44 -9.63 51.54
C PHE A 83 38.61 -10.12 50.10
N ILE A 84 39.14 -9.26 49.23
CA ILE A 84 39.42 -9.63 47.84
C ILE A 84 40.44 -10.77 47.78
N GLN A 85 41.52 -10.69 48.57
CA GLN A 85 42.57 -11.70 48.60
C GLN A 85 42.06 -13.05 49.11
N THR A 86 41.34 -13.07 50.23
CA THR A 86 40.74 -14.30 50.77
C THR A 86 39.79 -14.95 49.76
N LYS A 87 38.97 -14.16 49.06
CA LYS A 87 38.09 -14.71 48.01
C LYS A 87 38.86 -15.25 46.80
N ARG A 88 39.99 -14.65 46.43
CA ARG A 88 40.87 -15.21 45.39
C ARG A 88 41.47 -16.54 45.81
N GLU A 89 41.89 -16.67 47.06
CA GLU A 89 42.47 -17.92 47.59
C GLU A 89 41.44 -19.04 47.70
N GLU A 90 40.21 -18.74 48.14
CA GLU A 90 39.08 -19.68 48.12
C GLU A 90 38.84 -20.20 46.69
N VAL A 91 38.78 -19.31 45.70
CA VAL A 91 38.61 -19.67 44.28
C VAL A 91 39.77 -20.54 43.80
N ALA A 92 41.02 -20.16 44.07
CA ALA A 92 42.21 -20.92 43.67
C ALA A 92 42.28 -22.30 44.34
N SER A 93 41.73 -22.45 45.55
CA SER A 93 41.62 -23.76 46.24
C SER A 93 40.60 -24.66 45.56
N ILE A 94 39.44 -24.10 45.17
CA ILE A 94 38.41 -24.84 44.42
C ILE A 94 38.94 -25.24 43.03
N GLU A 95 39.64 -24.34 42.34
CA GLU A 95 40.24 -24.62 41.04
C GLU A 95 41.26 -25.76 41.13
N ARG A 96 42.14 -25.76 42.13
CA ARG A 96 43.10 -26.86 42.34
C ARG A 96 42.43 -28.21 42.59
N LYS A 97 41.34 -28.24 43.36
CA LYS A 97 40.61 -29.48 43.65
C LYS A 97 39.70 -29.94 42.52
N LYS A 98 39.47 -29.09 41.51
CA LYS A 98 38.50 -29.35 40.44
C LYS A 98 38.92 -30.55 39.60
N GLU A 99 40.20 -30.64 39.23
CA GLU A 99 40.70 -31.74 38.41
C GLU A 99 40.57 -33.07 39.15
N ASP A 100 41.05 -33.15 40.39
CA ASP A 100 40.92 -34.34 41.24
C ASP A 100 39.47 -34.81 41.38
N LEU A 101 38.54 -33.88 41.68
CA LEU A 101 37.12 -34.20 41.83
C LEU A 101 36.45 -34.65 40.51
N LEU A 102 36.91 -34.15 39.36
CA LEU A 102 36.40 -34.58 38.05
C LEU A 102 36.93 -35.98 37.69
N GLU A 103 38.16 -36.29 38.06
CA GLU A 103 38.74 -37.62 37.91
C GLU A 103 38.00 -38.64 38.79
N ASP A 104 37.82 -38.33 40.07
CA ASP A 104 37.00 -39.12 41.00
C ASP A 104 35.57 -39.31 40.46
N TRP A 105 34.95 -38.25 39.93
CA TRP A 105 33.60 -38.31 39.39
C TRP A 105 33.48 -39.16 38.12
N ASN A 106 34.50 -39.17 37.26
CA ASN A 106 34.52 -40.00 36.05
C ASN A 106 34.69 -41.50 36.39
N ASN A 107 35.38 -41.80 37.49
CA ASN A 107 35.55 -43.16 37.99
C ASN A 107 34.28 -43.74 38.64
N ILE A 108 33.32 -42.88 39.01
CA ILE A 108 31.99 -43.29 39.45
C ILE A 108 31.15 -43.61 38.19
N ASN A 109 31.15 -44.89 37.83
CA ASN A 109 30.42 -45.54 36.73
C ASN A 109 29.24 -44.72 36.16
N ARG A 110 29.48 -43.98 35.08
CA ARG A 110 28.42 -43.39 34.28
C ARG A 110 27.98 -44.39 33.23
N ILE A 111 26.77 -44.94 33.42
CA ILE A 111 25.94 -45.39 32.30
C ILE A 111 25.85 -44.20 31.35
N THR A 112 26.50 -44.32 30.20
CA THR A 112 26.48 -43.32 29.14
C THR A 112 25.06 -43.25 28.61
N LEU A 113 24.22 -42.41 29.19
CA LEU A 113 22.97 -41.97 28.59
C LEU A 113 23.31 -41.15 27.35
N GLN A 114 23.69 -41.86 26.28
CA GLN A 114 23.74 -41.35 24.93
C GLN A 114 22.32 -41.13 24.45
N SER A 115 21.79 -39.96 24.80
CA SER A 115 21.08 -39.11 23.86
C SER A 115 21.01 -37.73 24.51
N GLN A 116 21.32 -36.69 23.74
CA GLN A 116 20.91 -35.33 24.11
C GLN A 116 19.39 -35.31 24.06
N LEU A 117 18.72 -35.86 25.07
CA LEU A 117 17.28 -35.74 25.20
C LEU A 117 16.96 -34.26 25.10
N GLU A 118 16.05 -33.95 24.18
CA GLU A 118 15.49 -32.61 24.10
C GLU A 118 14.81 -32.34 25.45
N LYS A 119 15.29 -31.30 26.13
CA LYS A 119 14.85 -30.97 27.48
C LYS A 119 14.48 -29.51 27.58
N PHE A 120 13.59 -29.26 28.54
CA PHE A 120 13.22 -27.93 28.98
C PHE A 120 13.74 -27.75 30.40
N THR A 121 14.42 -26.64 30.65
CA THR A 121 14.95 -26.31 31.98
C THR A 121 14.51 -24.91 32.34
N VAL A 122 13.87 -24.76 33.49
CA VAL A 122 13.52 -23.46 34.05
C VAL A 122 14.71 -22.97 34.88
N ILE A 123 15.17 -21.75 34.60
CA ILE A 123 16.26 -21.10 35.32
C ILE A 123 15.71 -19.86 36.00
N GLU A 124 15.77 -19.86 37.33
CA GLU A 124 15.27 -18.78 38.18
C GLU A 124 16.43 -18.01 38.84
N GLY A 125 16.35 -16.68 38.75
CA GLY A 125 17.28 -15.75 39.37
C GLY A 125 18.33 -15.21 38.40
N THR A 126 18.47 -13.88 38.38
CA THR A 126 19.31 -13.14 37.45
C THR A 126 20.75 -13.63 37.38
N LYS A 127 21.38 -13.96 38.53
CA LYS A 127 22.76 -14.47 38.55
C LYS A 127 22.91 -15.80 37.80
N LYS A 128 21.95 -16.72 37.96
CA LYS A 128 21.97 -18.03 37.26
C LYS A 128 21.77 -17.84 35.76
N ILE A 129 20.86 -16.95 35.38
CA ILE A 129 20.59 -16.62 33.97
C ILE A 129 21.82 -15.99 33.32
N VAL A 130 22.45 -15.00 33.97
CA VAL A 130 23.69 -14.36 33.51
C VAL A 130 24.82 -15.37 33.38
N HIS A 131 24.96 -16.30 34.32
CA HIS A 131 25.94 -17.38 34.24
C HIS A 131 25.70 -18.29 33.02
N LYS A 132 24.44 -18.71 32.79
CA LYS A 132 24.08 -19.53 31.63
C LYS A 132 24.33 -18.78 30.31
N ILE A 133 24.01 -17.49 30.23
CA ILE A 133 24.30 -16.66 29.04
C ILE A 133 25.81 -16.55 28.81
N SER A 134 26.59 -16.35 29.88
CA SER A 134 28.06 -16.32 29.81
C SER A 134 28.63 -17.64 29.26
N GLN A 135 28.08 -18.77 29.71
CA GLN A 135 28.41 -20.09 29.19
C GLN A 135 28.07 -20.19 27.69
N MET A 136 26.86 -19.78 27.28
CA MET A 136 26.46 -19.80 25.87
C MET A 136 27.40 -18.97 24.99
N ILE A 137 27.79 -17.77 25.43
CA ILE A 137 28.73 -16.92 24.68
C ILE A 137 30.09 -17.63 24.52
N LYS A 138 30.65 -18.21 25.58
CA LYS A 138 31.94 -18.93 25.52
C LYS A 138 31.92 -20.12 24.58
N GLU A 139 30.81 -20.84 24.56
CA GLU A 139 30.70 -22.07 23.78
C GLU A 139 30.18 -21.84 22.34
N THR A 140 29.77 -20.62 21.99
CA THR A 140 29.26 -20.26 20.66
C THR A 140 30.35 -20.49 19.61
N LYS A 141 30.00 -21.14 18.49
CA LYS A 141 30.95 -21.38 17.39
C LYS A 141 30.73 -20.44 16.20
N ASN A 142 29.48 -20.19 15.83
CA ASN A 142 29.13 -19.46 14.62
C ASN A 142 28.41 -18.14 14.94
N GLN A 143 27.29 -18.21 15.66
CA GLN A 143 26.39 -17.08 15.87
C GLN A 143 25.75 -17.10 17.25
N PHE A 144 25.78 -15.95 17.90
CA PHE A 144 25.01 -15.66 19.09
C PHE A 144 24.01 -14.54 18.75
N SER A 145 22.73 -14.86 18.82
CA SER A 145 21.63 -13.96 18.49
C SER A 145 20.83 -13.64 19.73
N ALA A 146 20.54 -12.37 19.97
CA ALA A 146 19.76 -11.95 21.13
C ALA A 146 18.71 -10.90 20.76
N ILE A 147 17.50 -11.04 21.29
CA ILE A 147 16.48 -10.00 21.31
C ILE A 147 16.30 -9.61 22.77
N LEU A 148 16.70 -8.40 23.12
CA LEU A 148 16.84 -7.95 24.50
C LEU A 148 16.38 -6.52 24.66
N THR A 149 15.87 -6.20 25.86
CA THR A 149 15.54 -4.82 26.21
C THR A 149 16.78 -3.99 26.52
N VAL A 150 16.70 -2.66 26.43
CA VAL A 150 17.82 -1.80 26.83
C VAL A 150 18.16 -2.01 28.32
N ALA A 151 17.17 -2.31 29.16
CA ALA A 151 17.40 -2.68 30.55
C ALA A 151 18.20 -4.00 30.69
N ASP A 152 17.94 -4.99 29.83
CA ASP A 152 18.74 -6.22 29.76
C ASP A 152 20.18 -5.94 29.36
N LEU A 153 20.39 -5.06 28.38
CA LEU A 153 21.73 -4.67 27.94
C LEU A 153 22.48 -3.96 29.08
N VAL A 154 21.84 -2.99 29.74
CA VAL A 154 22.47 -2.31 30.90
C VAL A 154 22.83 -3.30 32.00
N ARG A 155 21.97 -4.28 32.30
CA ARG A 155 22.31 -5.33 33.27
C ARG A 155 23.43 -6.23 32.79
N GLY A 156 23.42 -6.65 31.53
CA GLY A 156 24.49 -7.45 30.93
C GLY A 156 25.85 -6.75 31.04
N GLU A 157 25.87 -5.44 30.83
CA GLU A 157 27.05 -4.59 31.02
C GLU A 157 27.51 -4.58 32.50
N GLN A 158 26.59 -4.41 33.45
CA GLN A 158 26.93 -4.47 34.89
C GLN A 158 27.52 -5.82 35.33
N PHE A 159 27.14 -6.90 34.66
CA PHE A 159 27.66 -8.25 34.92
C PHE A 159 28.85 -8.65 34.02
N GLY A 160 29.38 -7.74 33.19
CA GLY A 160 30.54 -7.99 32.34
C GLY A 160 30.29 -8.94 31.16
N ILE A 161 29.03 -9.13 30.75
CA ILE A 161 28.66 -10.01 29.62
C ILE A 161 29.30 -9.52 28.31
N PHE A 162 29.36 -8.21 28.10
CA PHE A 162 29.92 -7.67 26.88
C PHE A 162 31.45 -7.71 26.83
N ASP A 163 32.13 -7.54 27.97
CA ASP A 163 33.58 -7.74 28.06
C ASP A 163 33.94 -9.20 27.72
N LEU A 164 33.16 -10.15 28.24
CA LEU A 164 33.28 -11.56 27.88
C LEU A 164 33.04 -11.79 26.39
N ALA A 165 31.96 -11.23 25.83
CA ALA A 165 31.62 -11.41 24.43
C ALA A 165 32.72 -10.87 23.49
N GLN A 166 33.31 -9.72 23.82
CA GLN A 166 34.44 -9.16 23.09
C GLN A 166 35.71 -10.01 23.22
N ALA A 167 36.01 -10.54 24.40
CA ALA A 167 37.16 -11.42 24.61
C ALA A 167 37.05 -12.70 23.78
N THR A 168 35.88 -13.35 23.79
CA THR A 168 35.63 -14.56 23.00
C THR A 168 35.68 -14.27 21.50
N GLN A 169 35.17 -13.14 21.03
CA GLN A 169 35.21 -12.75 19.61
C GLN A 169 36.63 -12.50 19.07
N LYS A 170 37.59 -12.14 19.93
CA LYS A 170 39.01 -12.07 19.51
C LYS A 170 39.60 -13.46 19.27
N GLN A 171 39.07 -14.48 19.94
CA GLN A 171 39.55 -15.86 19.88
C GLN A 171 38.76 -16.70 18.87
N SER A 172 37.52 -16.31 18.52
CA SER A 172 36.65 -17.00 17.57
C SER A 172 35.99 -16.03 16.57
N LYS A 173 35.80 -16.45 15.31
CA LYS A 173 35.11 -15.66 14.27
C LYS A 173 33.58 -15.59 14.46
N GLN A 174 33.10 -15.61 15.71
CA GLN A 174 31.67 -15.65 16.01
C GLN A 174 30.96 -14.32 15.67
N ARG A 175 29.72 -14.43 15.20
CA ARG A 175 28.83 -13.29 14.95
C ARG A 175 27.97 -13.01 16.17
N LEU A 176 28.06 -11.79 16.71
CA LEU A 176 27.25 -11.33 17.83
C LEU A 176 26.20 -10.34 17.32
N LEU A 177 24.94 -10.77 17.30
CA LEU A 177 23.82 -10.01 16.75
C LEU A 177 22.80 -9.70 17.84
N VAL A 178 22.48 -8.42 18.04
CA VAL A 178 21.56 -7.97 19.09
C VAL A 178 20.47 -7.07 18.51
N LEU A 179 19.21 -7.45 18.71
CA LEU A 179 18.04 -6.62 18.46
C LEU A 179 17.53 -6.03 19.76
N THR A 180 17.24 -4.73 19.76
CA THR A 180 16.71 -4.03 20.94
C THR A 180 15.70 -2.94 20.56
N GLU A 181 14.81 -2.58 21.48
CA GLU A 181 13.90 -1.45 21.31
C GLU A 181 14.61 -0.10 21.50
N VAL A 182 14.24 0.88 20.66
CA VAL A 182 14.73 2.25 20.77
C VAL A 182 13.53 3.17 20.97
N SER A 183 13.55 3.94 22.05
CA SER A 183 12.50 4.87 22.45
C SER A 183 13.09 6.13 23.08
N ASN A 184 12.30 7.20 23.18
CA ASN A 184 12.70 8.42 23.88
C ASN A 184 13.18 8.16 25.32
N GLN A 185 12.59 7.17 26.00
CA GLN A 185 12.89 6.87 27.40
C GLN A 185 14.25 6.19 27.57
N ASN A 186 14.69 5.37 26.61
CA ASN A 186 15.89 4.56 26.73
C ASN A 186 17.09 5.07 25.90
N LEU A 187 16.89 6.12 25.09
CA LEU A 187 17.87 6.67 24.16
C LEU A 187 19.19 7.07 24.82
N LYS A 188 19.14 7.69 26.02
CA LYS A 188 20.35 8.05 26.78
C LYS A 188 21.19 6.83 27.18
N ALA A 189 20.54 5.79 27.71
CA ALA A 189 21.23 4.57 28.13
C ALA A 189 21.85 3.83 26.94
N LEU A 190 21.13 3.77 25.81
CA LEU A 190 21.61 3.13 24.60
C LEU A 190 22.82 3.86 23.99
N LYS A 191 22.82 5.22 24.00
CA LYS A 191 23.98 6.04 23.60
C LYS A 191 25.24 5.67 24.40
N LEU A 192 25.11 5.58 25.72
CA LEU A 192 26.22 5.25 26.61
C LEU A 192 26.77 3.85 26.34
N LEU A 193 25.88 2.85 26.24
CA LEU A 193 26.26 1.47 25.94
C LEU A 193 27.00 1.38 24.62
N LYS A 194 26.46 1.99 23.57
CA LYS A 194 27.03 1.93 22.23
C LYS A 194 28.41 2.59 22.16
N ASN A 195 28.58 3.75 22.79
CA ASN A 195 29.88 4.42 22.85
C ASN A 195 30.94 3.55 23.54
N LYS A 196 30.54 2.78 24.55
CA LYS A 196 31.44 1.85 25.25
C LYS A 196 31.76 0.60 24.43
N LEU A 197 30.78 0.04 23.74
CA LEU A 197 30.89 -1.24 23.03
C LEU A 197 31.48 -1.13 21.61
N GLY A 198 31.36 0.04 20.98
CA GLY A 198 31.82 0.28 19.61
C GLY A 198 31.17 -0.64 18.57
N ASN A 199 31.84 -0.82 17.42
CA ASN A 199 31.29 -1.57 16.27
C ASN A 199 31.49 -3.10 16.34
N LYS A 200 31.99 -3.64 17.45
CA LYS A 200 32.33 -5.07 17.57
C LYS A 200 31.09 -5.97 17.72
N ILE A 201 30.04 -5.44 18.35
CA ILE A 201 28.74 -6.08 18.50
C ILE A 201 27.77 -5.37 17.57
N LYS A 202 27.07 -6.13 16.72
CA LYS A 202 26.11 -5.54 15.79
C LYS A 202 24.78 -5.35 16.51
N PHE A 203 24.44 -4.09 16.78
CA PHE A 203 23.14 -3.69 17.30
C PHE A 203 22.23 -3.24 16.17
N ARG A 204 20.98 -3.69 16.18
CA ARG A 204 19.92 -3.16 15.32
C ARG A 204 18.69 -2.78 16.14
N ALA A 205 18.02 -1.74 15.69
CA ALA A 205 16.79 -1.25 16.28
C ALA A 205 15.61 -2.10 15.79
N ARG A 206 14.92 -2.75 16.73
CA ARG A 206 13.69 -3.49 16.45
C ARG A 206 12.65 -2.54 15.86
N ASN A 207 11.96 -3.00 14.82
CA ASN A 207 10.85 -2.25 14.26
C ASN A 207 9.66 -2.27 15.23
N PRO A 208 9.13 -1.11 15.66
CA PRO A 208 7.97 -1.05 16.56
C PRO A 208 6.66 -1.55 15.93
N GLU A 209 6.59 -1.72 14.60
CA GLU A 209 5.40 -2.21 13.88
C GLU A 209 5.14 -3.74 14.05
N GLY A 210 5.92 -4.44 14.90
CA GLY A 210 5.72 -5.85 15.25
C GLY A 210 5.00 -6.07 16.59
N LEU A 211 5.39 -7.11 17.34
CA LEU A 211 4.85 -7.39 18.69
C LEU A 211 4.97 -6.16 19.62
N THR A 212 3.89 -5.78 20.30
CA THR A 212 3.87 -4.64 21.25
C THR A 212 4.89 -4.82 22.38
N ALA A 213 5.05 -6.05 22.86
CA ALA A 213 6.10 -6.42 23.80
C ALA A 213 7.34 -6.95 23.05
N CYS A 214 8.53 -6.51 23.46
CA CYS A 214 9.78 -7.11 22.98
C CYS A 214 9.87 -8.56 23.47
N PRO A 215 9.84 -9.58 22.58
CA PRO A 215 10.10 -10.95 22.99
C PRO A 215 11.58 -11.02 23.41
N ARG A 216 11.83 -11.43 24.65
CA ARG A 216 13.19 -11.52 25.20
C ARG A 216 13.68 -12.94 24.97
N LEU A 217 14.69 -13.10 24.11
CA LEU A 217 15.25 -14.40 23.77
C LEU A 217 16.74 -14.33 23.45
N VAL A 218 17.43 -15.45 23.64
CA VAL A 218 18.85 -15.64 23.31
C VAL A 218 19.01 -16.99 22.62
N ILE A 219 19.67 -17.01 21.47
CA ILE A 219 19.92 -18.19 20.66
C ILE A 219 21.43 -18.33 20.46
N ARG A 220 21.91 -19.55 20.65
CA ARG A 220 23.27 -19.94 20.27
C ARG A 220 23.23 -20.94 19.14
N ASP A 221 23.87 -20.59 18.05
CA ASP A 221 24.02 -21.40 16.84
C ASP A 221 22.66 -22.01 16.45
N SER A 222 22.54 -23.33 16.48
CA SER A 222 21.26 -24.05 16.39
C SER A 222 21.18 -25.12 17.49
N ARG A 223 21.68 -24.77 18.70
CA ARG A 223 21.92 -25.73 19.79
C ARG A 223 21.18 -25.43 21.07
N GLU A 224 21.05 -24.15 21.42
CA GLU A 224 20.38 -23.75 22.66
C GLU A 224 19.59 -22.46 22.45
N LEU A 225 18.41 -22.41 23.05
CA LEU A 225 17.52 -21.26 23.12
C LEU A 225 17.19 -20.96 24.59
N ILE A 226 17.28 -19.69 24.97
CA ILE A 226 16.71 -19.14 26.20
C ILE A 226 15.55 -18.21 25.83
N PHE A 227 14.40 -18.41 26.46
CA PHE A 227 13.22 -17.57 26.37
C PHE A 227 12.84 -17.04 27.75
N PHE A 228 12.71 -15.72 27.92
CA PHE A 228 12.40 -15.13 29.23
C PHE A 228 10.88 -15.11 29.46
N ILE A 229 10.44 -15.62 30.61
CA ILE A 229 9.02 -15.79 30.94
C ILE A 229 8.48 -14.61 31.74
N THR A 230 9.21 -14.15 32.77
CA THR A 230 8.73 -13.14 33.73
C THR A 230 9.42 -11.77 33.58
N ARG A 231 8.71 -10.72 34.02
CA ARG A 231 9.17 -9.32 34.07
C ARG A 231 9.29 -8.76 35.50
N SER A 232 9.41 -9.62 36.51
CA SER A 232 9.51 -9.25 37.94
C SER A 232 10.95 -9.26 38.46
N ASP A 233 11.15 -8.88 39.73
CA ASP A 233 12.44 -8.88 40.42
C ASP A 233 13.12 -10.26 40.47
N GLN A 234 12.35 -11.34 40.31
CA GLN A 234 12.85 -12.70 40.14
C GLN A 234 12.69 -13.12 38.68
N GLU A 235 13.71 -12.81 37.87
CA GLU A 235 13.72 -13.21 36.47
C GLU A 235 13.74 -14.73 36.34
N THR A 236 12.83 -15.24 35.50
CA THR A 236 12.74 -16.66 35.16
C THR A 236 12.82 -16.81 33.65
N CYS A 237 13.64 -17.75 33.19
CA CYS A 237 13.74 -18.11 31.78
C CYS A 237 13.62 -19.62 31.55
N LEU A 238 13.12 -19.97 30.37
CA LEU A 238 13.09 -21.33 29.85
C LEU A 238 14.31 -21.52 28.95
N CYS A 239 15.12 -22.53 29.24
CA CYS A 239 16.23 -22.97 28.41
C CYS A 239 15.86 -24.29 27.74
N THR A 240 16.12 -24.43 26.44
CA THR A 240 15.87 -25.67 25.69
C THR A 240 16.94 -25.95 24.64
N ASN A 241 17.18 -27.23 24.38
CA ASN A 241 17.99 -27.75 23.27
C ASN A 241 17.12 -28.43 22.18
N CYS A 242 15.80 -28.25 22.22
CA CYS A 242 14.88 -28.79 21.20
C CYS A 242 15.14 -28.13 19.84
N LYS A 243 15.57 -28.92 18.85
CA LYS A 243 16.03 -28.39 17.55
C LYS A 243 14.91 -27.68 16.79
N SER A 244 13.70 -28.22 16.83
CA SER A 244 12.52 -27.66 16.15
C SER A 244 12.17 -26.28 16.69
N LEU A 245 12.19 -26.10 18.01
CA LEU A 245 11.96 -24.78 18.62
C LEU A 245 13.09 -23.80 18.32
N ILE A 246 14.35 -24.25 18.41
CA ILE A 246 15.49 -23.39 18.09
C ILE A 246 15.40 -22.91 16.64
N GLN A 247 15.05 -23.79 15.70
CA GLN A 247 14.88 -23.42 14.29
C GLN A 247 13.74 -22.43 14.09
N ALA A 248 12.57 -22.67 14.72
CA ALA A 248 11.44 -21.75 14.65
C ALA A 248 11.79 -20.35 15.16
N PHE A 249 12.42 -20.25 16.33
CA PHE A 249 12.82 -18.95 16.90
C PHE A 249 14.01 -18.31 16.17
N SER A 250 14.88 -19.10 15.54
CA SER A 250 15.93 -18.58 14.65
C SER A 250 15.33 -17.89 13.43
N ASN A 251 14.31 -18.49 12.80
CA ASN A 251 13.59 -17.86 11.69
C ASN A 251 12.89 -16.57 12.12
N VAL A 252 12.30 -16.53 13.33
CA VAL A 252 11.72 -15.31 13.91
C VAL A 252 12.79 -14.23 14.08
N PHE A 253 13.95 -14.59 14.63
CA PHE A 253 15.07 -13.67 14.77
C PHE A 253 15.55 -13.12 13.42
N ASP A 254 15.79 -14.00 12.43
CA ASP A 254 16.32 -13.61 11.13
C ASP A 254 15.35 -12.69 10.37
N ASN A 255 14.05 -12.97 10.44
CA ASN A 255 13.02 -12.08 9.89
C ASN A 255 13.06 -10.69 10.55
N MET A 256 13.09 -10.64 11.89
CA MET A 256 13.20 -9.37 12.61
C MET A 256 14.50 -8.64 12.30
N TRP A 257 15.60 -9.37 12.12
CA TRP A 257 16.90 -8.81 11.78
C TRP A 257 16.91 -8.19 10.39
N GLN A 258 16.37 -8.88 9.38
CA GLN A 258 16.27 -8.37 8.01
C GLN A 258 15.38 -7.12 7.93
N ASN A 259 14.30 -7.08 8.70
CA ASN A 259 13.33 -5.97 8.72
C ASN A 259 13.66 -4.85 9.73
N SER A 260 14.82 -4.92 10.39
CA SER A 260 15.26 -3.93 11.37
C SER A 260 16.09 -2.81 10.73
N THR A 261 16.19 -1.69 11.45
CA THR A 261 17.01 -0.54 11.04
C THR A 261 18.24 -0.44 11.92
N THR A 262 19.24 0.34 11.52
CA THR A 262 20.39 0.58 12.40
C THR A 262 19.95 1.40 13.62
N VAL A 263 20.65 1.22 14.74
CA VAL A 263 20.34 1.98 15.97
C VAL A 263 20.60 3.48 15.74
N GLU A 264 21.61 3.81 14.95
CA GLU A 264 21.97 5.14 14.45
C GLU A 264 20.78 5.82 13.77
N GLU A 265 20.25 5.19 12.72
CA GLU A 265 19.11 5.72 11.96
C GLU A 265 17.90 5.92 12.87
N LYS A 266 17.65 4.97 13.78
CA LYS A 266 16.50 5.05 14.68
C LYS A 266 16.65 6.14 15.74
N MET A 267 17.86 6.36 16.25
CA MET A 267 18.14 7.46 17.17
C MET A 267 18.02 8.81 16.47
N ASN A 268 18.58 8.94 15.26
CA ASN A 268 18.44 10.15 14.46
C ASN A 268 16.97 10.46 14.13
N GLN A 269 16.16 9.45 13.82
CA GLN A 269 14.71 9.60 13.64
C GLN A 269 14.03 10.21 14.88
N ILE A 270 14.37 9.68 16.05
CA ILE A 270 13.77 10.09 17.31
C ILE A 270 14.21 11.51 17.69
N GLU A 271 15.50 11.84 17.50
CA GLU A 271 16.07 13.15 17.84
C GLU A 271 15.62 14.27 16.90
N THR A 272 15.49 13.98 15.61
CA THR A 272 15.09 14.98 14.61
C THR A 272 13.59 15.08 14.41
N GLY A 273 12.82 14.10 14.90
CA GLY A 273 11.39 13.94 14.60
C GLY A 273 11.08 13.66 13.13
N LYS A 274 12.10 13.50 12.27
CA LYS A 274 11.95 13.27 10.83
C LYS A 274 12.21 11.80 10.50
N LEU A 275 11.23 11.15 9.88
CA LEU A 275 11.42 9.83 9.28
C LEU A 275 12.37 9.98 8.07
N PRO A 276 13.42 9.15 7.91
CA PRO A 276 14.27 9.18 6.73
C PRO A 276 13.43 8.89 5.49
N PRO A 277 13.77 9.47 4.33
CA PRO A 277 13.16 9.11 3.06
C PRO A 277 13.24 7.61 2.86
N SER A 278 12.10 6.99 2.70
CA SER A 278 11.91 5.56 2.58
C SER A 278 10.94 5.34 1.44
N ILE A 279 11.31 4.43 0.56
CA ILE A 279 10.43 3.88 -0.48
C ILE A 279 10.35 2.39 -0.15
N THR A 280 9.16 1.91 0.20
CA THR A 280 8.99 0.53 0.69
C THR A 280 7.73 -0.09 0.11
N LEU A 281 7.84 -1.35 -0.31
CA LEU A 281 6.71 -2.21 -0.62
C LEU A 281 6.29 -2.97 0.65
N ILE A 282 5.10 -2.67 1.18
CA ILE A 282 4.53 -3.37 2.33
C ILE A 282 3.68 -4.53 1.80
N ARG A 283 4.24 -5.74 1.87
CA ARG A 283 3.57 -6.96 1.36
C ARG A 283 2.40 -7.42 2.24
N ASP A 284 2.54 -7.26 3.55
CA ASP A 284 1.58 -7.70 4.57
C ASP A 284 0.41 -6.70 4.68
N SER A 285 -0.81 -7.16 4.40
CA SER A 285 -2.02 -6.34 4.33
C SER A 285 -2.45 -5.75 5.67
N GLU A 286 -2.35 -6.50 6.77
CA GLU A 286 -2.67 -5.98 8.11
C GLU A 286 -1.70 -4.88 8.54
N ARG A 287 -0.41 -5.06 8.25
CA ARG A 287 0.63 -4.06 8.52
C ARG A 287 0.41 -2.80 7.67
N ALA A 288 0.11 -2.98 6.39
CA ALA A 288 -0.20 -1.89 5.47
C ALA A 288 -1.42 -1.10 5.94
N LYS A 289 -2.53 -1.76 6.26
CA LYS A 289 -3.75 -1.14 6.78
C LYS A 289 -3.50 -0.39 8.10
N ARG A 290 -2.87 -1.03 9.09
CA ARG A 290 -2.56 -0.35 10.38
C ARG A 290 -1.72 0.91 10.20
N LYS A 291 -0.75 0.88 9.27
CA LYS A 291 0.08 2.05 8.97
C LYS A 291 -0.73 3.15 8.29
N TYR A 292 -1.56 2.79 7.31
CA TYR A 292 -2.46 3.69 6.60
C TYR A 292 -3.43 4.38 7.57
N ASP A 293 -4.20 3.60 8.35
CA ASP A 293 -5.20 4.08 9.30
C ASP A 293 -4.57 5.01 10.34
N LYS A 294 -3.38 4.64 10.87
CA LYS A 294 -2.65 5.47 11.83
C LYS A 294 -2.22 6.81 11.24
N LEU A 295 -1.72 6.84 10.00
CA LEU A 295 -1.27 8.09 9.38
C LEU A 295 -2.45 8.96 8.93
N LEU A 296 -3.53 8.35 8.47
CA LEU A 296 -4.78 9.04 8.14
C LEU A 296 -5.38 9.71 9.37
N ALA A 297 -5.46 9.00 10.51
CA ALA A 297 -5.99 9.53 11.78
C ALA A 297 -5.19 10.72 12.36
N ASN A 298 -3.91 10.84 11.97
CA ASN A 298 -2.99 11.89 12.42
C ASN A 298 -2.78 13.00 11.38
N ALA A 299 -3.56 13.03 10.29
CA ALA A 299 -3.48 14.08 9.29
C ALA A 299 -3.78 15.46 9.90
N GLN A 300 -3.09 16.50 9.40
CA GLN A 300 -3.13 17.85 9.97
C GLN A 300 -3.56 18.94 8.98
N ASN A 301 -3.36 18.74 7.67
CA ASN A 301 -3.53 19.81 6.67
C ASN A 301 -4.38 19.35 5.48
N GLU A 302 -3.93 18.34 4.73
CA GLU A 302 -4.54 17.96 3.46
C GLU A 302 -4.42 16.45 3.21
N ILE A 303 -5.51 15.83 2.76
CA ILE A 303 -5.55 14.47 2.27
C ILE A 303 -6.06 14.50 0.82
N ILE A 304 -5.30 13.92 -0.10
CA ILE A 304 -5.73 13.68 -1.48
C ILE A 304 -5.86 12.18 -1.70
N ILE A 305 -7.03 11.73 -2.13
CA ILE A 305 -7.36 10.33 -2.42
C ILE A 305 -7.73 10.22 -3.90
N VAL A 306 -7.05 9.35 -4.63
CA VAL A 306 -7.42 8.88 -5.97
C VAL A 306 -7.83 7.42 -5.81
N THR A 307 -9.06 7.06 -6.19
CA THR A 307 -9.56 5.71 -6.03
C THR A 307 -10.43 5.26 -7.20
N SER A 308 -10.71 3.96 -7.29
CA SER A 308 -11.59 3.36 -8.27
C SER A 308 -13.08 3.62 -7.97
N SER A 309 -13.96 3.29 -8.91
CA SER A 309 -15.41 3.43 -8.71
C SER A 309 -15.92 2.61 -7.51
N GLU A 310 -15.38 1.40 -7.31
CA GLU A 310 -15.70 0.58 -6.13
C GLU A 310 -15.05 1.10 -4.85
N GLY A 311 -13.81 1.59 -4.95
CA GLY A 311 -13.12 2.23 -3.83
C GLY A 311 -13.90 3.42 -3.28
N LEU A 312 -14.56 4.19 -4.15
CA LEU A 312 -15.46 5.27 -3.74
C LEU A 312 -16.65 4.77 -2.89
N ILE A 313 -17.27 3.65 -3.28
CA ILE A 313 -18.35 3.00 -2.51
C ILE A 313 -17.82 2.48 -1.16
N LYS A 314 -16.61 1.94 -1.13
CA LYS A 314 -15.97 1.47 0.11
C LYS A 314 -15.68 2.65 1.06
N LEU A 315 -15.18 3.76 0.53
CA LEU A 315 -14.92 4.98 1.30
C LEU A 315 -16.21 5.59 1.86
N SER A 316 -17.32 5.59 1.11
CA SER A 316 -18.58 6.13 1.61
C SER A 316 -19.16 5.34 2.79
N LYS A 317 -18.84 4.04 2.89
CA LYS A 317 -19.21 3.22 4.07
C LYS A 317 -18.40 3.59 5.32
N GLN A 318 -17.26 4.27 5.15
CA GLN A 318 -16.37 4.72 6.22
C GLN A 318 -16.51 6.23 6.51
N ILE A 319 -17.64 6.84 6.11
CA ILE A 319 -17.86 8.29 6.17
C ILE A 319 -17.66 8.90 7.57
N THR A 320 -17.97 8.14 8.64
CA THR A 320 -17.80 8.59 10.03
C THR A 320 -16.33 8.83 10.39
N GLU A 321 -15.40 8.06 9.83
CA GLU A 321 -13.97 8.29 10.07
C GLU A 321 -13.49 9.56 9.36
N LEU A 322 -14.00 9.81 8.16
CA LEU A 322 -13.72 11.02 7.38
C LEU A 322 -14.34 12.27 8.02
N SER A 323 -15.53 12.17 8.61
CA SER A 323 -16.17 13.30 9.31
C SER A 323 -15.34 13.75 10.53
N ILE A 324 -14.82 12.80 11.31
CA ILE A 324 -13.94 13.08 12.46
C ILE A 324 -12.65 13.80 12.03
N LEU A 325 -12.14 13.54 10.82
CA LEU A 325 -10.97 14.22 10.28
C LEU A 325 -11.30 15.65 9.82
N ASN A 326 -12.48 15.86 9.25
CA ASN A 326 -12.91 17.18 8.80
C ASN A 326 -13.17 18.15 9.97
N ASP A 327 -13.69 17.64 11.10
CA ASP A 327 -13.83 18.41 12.35
C ASP A 327 -12.48 18.94 12.89
N LYS A 328 -11.36 18.35 12.46
CA LYS A 328 -9.99 18.76 12.81
C LYS A 328 -9.37 19.76 11.83
N THR A 329 -10.15 20.43 10.98
CA THR A 329 -9.70 21.40 9.94
C THR A 329 -8.86 20.81 8.79
N VAL A 330 -8.91 19.49 8.59
CA VAL A 330 -8.15 18.81 7.52
C VAL A 330 -8.92 18.86 6.20
N SER A 331 -8.31 19.38 5.13
CA SER A 331 -8.92 19.38 3.80
C SER A 331 -8.85 18.01 3.14
N THR A 332 -9.99 17.39 2.83
CA THR A 332 -10.04 16.08 2.16
C THR A 332 -10.55 16.21 0.72
N LYS A 333 -9.74 15.78 -0.25
CA LYS A 333 -10.01 15.81 -1.69
C LYS A 333 -10.04 14.39 -2.24
N ILE A 334 -11.16 13.97 -2.81
CA ILE A 334 -11.37 12.62 -3.36
C ILE A 334 -11.61 12.73 -4.86
N MET A 335 -10.85 11.96 -5.64
CA MET A 335 -10.99 11.85 -7.09
C MET A 335 -11.28 10.39 -7.43
N ALA A 336 -12.38 10.14 -8.12
CA ALA A 336 -12.73 8.81 -8.60
C ALA A 336 -13.58 8.87 -9.88
N PRO A 337 -13.64 7.78 -10.67
CA PRO A 337 -14.61 7.65 -11.74
C PRO A 337 -16.00 7.47 -11.13
N ILE A 338 -16.82 8.52 -11.26
CA ILE A 338 -18.22 8.54 -10.81
C ILE A 338 -19.11 8.00 -11.93
N ASN A 339 -19.98 7.06 -11.59
CA ASN A 339 -20.98 6.44 -12.46
C ASN A 339 -22.29 6.22 -11.68
N GLU A 340 -23.31 5.66 -12.33
CA GLU A 340 -24.61 5.40 -11.70
C GLU A 340 -24.51 4.51 -10.45
N LYS A 341 -23.61 3.53 -10.44
CA LYS A 341 -23.48 2.54 -9.35
C LYS A 341 -22.89 3.15 -8.06
N ASN A 342 -22.10 4.21 -8.16
CA ASN A 342 -21.43 4.82 -7.01
C ASN A 342 -21.85 6.26 -6.74
N LEU A 343 -22.92 6.72 -7.40
CA LEU A 343 -23.43 8.06 -7.25
C LEU A 343 -23.81 8.39 -5.79
N GLU A 344 -24.62 7.53 -5.17
CA GLU A 344 -25.07 7.73 -3.78
C GLU A 344 -23.86 7.84 -2.85
N ALA A 345 -22.86 6.98 -3.06
CA ALA A 345 -21.59 7.03 -2.35
C ALA A 345 -20.87 8.37 -2.53
N SER A 346 -20.82 8.88 -3.76
CA SER A 346 -20.26 10.21 -4.06
C SER A 346 -21.00 11.33 -3.36
N GLN A 347 -22.34 11.31 -3.38
CA GLN A 347 -23.18 12.34 -2.75
C GLN A 347 -23.01 12.34 -1.24
N ASN A 348 -22.96 11.15 -0.62
CA ASN A 348 -22.71 11.03 0.81
C ASN A 348 -21.34 11.62 1.18
N LEU A 349 -20.30 11.32 0.41
CA LEU A 349 -18.95 11.83 0.67
C LEU A 349 -18.81 13.35 0.49
N LEU A 350 -19.62 13.99 -0.35
CA LEU A 350 -19.63 15.46 -0.52
C LEU A 350 -20.00 16.21 0.77
N ASN A 351 -20.69 15.56 1.71
CA ASN A 351 -21.05 16.18 3.00
C ASN A 351 -19.84 16.40 3.92
N VAL A 352 -18.77 15.63 3.74
CA VAL A 352 -17.59 15.63 4.63
C VAL A 352 -16.27 15.87 3.90
N SER A 353 -16.29 15.89 2.57
CA SER A 353 -15.10 15.99 1.74
C SER A 353 -15.41 16.63 0.38
N GLN A 354 -14.38 17.05 -0.34
CA GLN A 354 -14.53 17.49 -1.72
C GLN A 354 -14.38 16.27 -2.63
N VAL A 355 -15.36 15.99 -3.49
CA VAL A 355 -15.33 14.85 -4.43
C VAL A 355 -15.36 15.37 -5.85
N LYS A 356 -14.51 14.84 -6.74
CA LYS A 356 -14.46 15.20 -8.17
C LYS A 356 -14.39 13.96 -9.07
N HIS A 357 -15.05 14.06 -10.22
CA HIS A 357 -14.99 13.02 -11.25
C HIS A 357 -13.65 13.05 -11.99
N ILE A 358 -13.02 11.87 -12.17
CA ILE A 358 -11.85 11.66 -13.03
C ILE A 358 -12.00 10.38 -13.87
N PRO A 359 -11.37 10.29 -15.06
CA PRO A 359 -11.30 9.05 -15.85
C PRO A 359 -10.73 7.84 -15.11
N VAL A 360 -11.02 6.62 -15.60
CA VAL A 360 -10.62 5.31 -14.99
C VAL A 360 -9.11 5.02 -15.03
N SER A 361 -8.30 5.88 -15.64
CA SER A 361 -6.88 5.60 -15.94
C SER A 361 -5.87 5.98 -14.87
N TYR A 362 -6.30 6.35 -13.65
CA TYR A 362 -5.37 6.79 -12.60
C TYR A 362 -5.07 5.68 -11.60
N LEU A 363 -3.79 5.59 -11.22
CA LEU A 363 -3.34 4.69 -10.17
C LEU A 363 -3.92 5.13 -8.82
N GLU A 364 -4.53 4.19 -8.10
CA GLU A 364 -5.09 4.46 -6.77
C GLU A 364 -3.99 4.94 -5.82
N THR A 365 -4.14 6.16 -5.31
CA THR A 365 -3.08 6.89 -4.60
C THR A 365 -3.68 7.72 -3.47
N THR A 366 -3.10 7.66 -2.28
CA THR A 366 -3.41 8.57 -1.17
C THR A 366 -2.19 9.36 -0.77
N ILE A 367 -2.30 10.70 -0.74
CA ILE A 367 -1.28 11.62 -0.21
C ILE A 367 -1.82 12.27 1.07
N ILE A 368 -1.03 12.24 2.14
CA ILE A 368 -1.36 12.84 3.43
C ILE A 368 -0.31 13.89 3.79
N ASP A 369 -0.75 15.12 4.04
CA ASP A 369 0.02 16.29 4.46
C ASP A 369 1.25 16.61 3.60
N LYS A 370 1.27 16.16 2.34
CA LYS A 370 2.46 16.16 1.46
C LYS A 370 3.70 15.53 2.13
N LYS A 371 3.49 14.60 3.07
CA LYS A 371 4.53 13.90 3.85
C LYS A 371 4.49 12.39 3.66
N HIS A 372 3.33 11.86 3.30
CA HIS A 372 3.12 10.43 3.12
C HIS A 372 2.38 10.18 1.82
N LEU A 373 2.84 9.19 1.07
CA LEU A 373 2.19 8.73 -0.15
C LEU A 373 2.05 7.22 -0.11
N PHE A 374 0.84 6.78 -0.43
CA PHE A 374 0.45 5.39 -0.58
C PHE A 374 -0.03 5.16 -2.01
N GLN A 375 0.45 4.11 -2.66
CA GLN A 375 -0.01 3.67 -3.97
C GLN A 375 -0.47 2.22 -3.87
N PHE A 376 -1.71 1.99 -4.26
CA PHE A 376 -2.38 0.70 -4.15
C PHE A 376 -2.28 -0.02 -5.50
N LYS A 377 -2.00 -1.32 -5.46
CA LYS A 377 -1.99 -2.14 -6.66
C LYS A 377 -3.44 -2.44 -7.04
N HIS A 378 -3.83 -2.20 -8.30
CA HIS A 378 -5.19 -2.45 -8.79
C HIS A 378 -5.71 -3.84 -8.37
N PRO A 379 -6.92 -3.94 -7.81
CA PRO A 379 -7.57 -5.22 -7.61
C PRO A 379 -8.25 -5.62 -8.92
N HIS A 380 -7.66 -6.54 -9.67
CA HIS A 380 -8.46 -7.45 -10.47
C HIS A 380 -8.64 -8.70 -9.63
N LEU A 381 -9.87 -8.91 -9.13
CA LEU A 381 -10.56 -10.19 -9.02
C LEU A 381 -11.96 -9.89 -8.49
N GLU A 382 -12.95 -9.99 -9.38
CA GLU A 382 -14.31 -10.37 -9.01
C GLU A 382 -14.24 -11.77 -8.40
N THR A 383 -13.92 -11.84 -7.11
CA THR A 383 -14.27 -12.99 -6.28
C THR A 383 -15.08 -12.42 -5.15
N GLY A 384 -16.35 -12.80 -5.11
CA GLY A 384 -17.32 -12.45 -4.07
C GLY A 384 -16.95 -13.06 -2.71
N THR A 385 -15.82 -12.63 -2.14
CA THR A 385 -15.38 -12.99 -0.80
C THR A 385 -14.84 -11.75 -0.08
N GLU A 386 -15.33 -11.58 1.14
CA GLU A 386 -15.15 -10.48 2.10
C GLU A 386 -13.71 -10.25 2.59
N ALA A 387 -12.67 -10.44 1.78
CA ALA A 387 -11.30 -10.16 2.22
C ALA A 387 -10.98 -8.66 2.08
N SER A 388 -11.53 -7.84 2.98
CA SER A 388 -11.30 -6.38 3.10
C SER A 388 -9.82 -5.96 3.14
N LEU A 389 -8.91 -6.90 3.44
CA LEU A 389 -7.48 -6.69 3.54
C LEU A 389 -6.72 -6.85 2.21
N SER A 390 -7.29 -7.52 1.20
CA SER A 390 -6.62 -7.74 -0.10
C SER A 390 -6.20 -6.44 -0.80
N PHE A 391 -6.97 -5.36 -0.59
CA PHE A 391 -6.66 -4.00 -1.08
C PHE A 391 -5.31 -3.46 -0.56
N PHE A 392 -4.88 -3.90 0.62
CA PHE A 392 -3.63 -3.48 1.25
C PHE A 392 -2.45 -4.41 0.94
N GLU A 393 -2.64 -5.45 0.13
CA GLU A 393 -1.54 -6.30 -0.31
C GLU A 393 -0.59 -5.56 -1.24
N ASN A 394 0.71 -5.75 -1.03
CA ASN A 394 1.75 -5.13 -1.85
C ASN A 394 1.60 -3.60 -1.97
N LEU A 395 1.18 -2.93 -0.89
CA LEU A 395 1.03 -1.49 -0.81
C LEU A 395 2.39 -0.80 -0.99
N PHE A 396 2.49 0.10 -1.96
CA PHE A 396 3.65 0.99 -2.06
C PHE A 396 3.51 2.16 -1.11
N TYR A 397 4.51 2.39 -0.26
CA TYR A 397 4.56 3.52 0.65
C TYR A 397 5.84 4.32 0.45
N THR A 398 5.72 5.64 0.49
CA THR A 398 6.88 6.51 0.61
C THR A 398 6.63 7.76 1.45
N ASN A 399 7.70 8.26 2.06
CA ASN A 399 7.83 9.59 2.67
C ASN A 399 8.97 10.40 2.02
N ASP A 400 9.42 10.00 0.83
CA ASP A 400 10.42 10.75 0.07
C ASP A 400 9.83 12.07 -0.43
N LYS A 401 10.38 13.18 0.05
CA LYS A 401 9.84 14.51 -0.21
C LYS A 401 9.77 14.85 -1.70
N LYS A 402 10.79 14.49 -2.49
CA LYS A 402 10.84 14.82 -3.92
C LYS A 402 9.79 14.04 -4.71
N TYR A 403 9.68 12.74 -4.44
CA TYR A 403 8.67 11.89 -5.09
C TYR A 403 7.25 12.33 -4.74
N ILE A 404 7.02 12.68 -3.47
CA ILE A 404 5.72 13.17 -3.01
C ILE A 404 5.40 14.52 -3.63
N GLU A 405 6.33 15.48 -3.65
CA GLU A 405 6.12 16.78 -4.28
C GLU A 405 5.77 16.65 -5.77
N SER A 406 6.50 15.79 -6.50
CA SER A 406 6.22 15.53 -7.92
C SER A 406 4.84 14.90 -8.13
N THR A 407 4.48 13.90 -7.34
CA THR A 407 3.18 13.22 -7.47
C THR A 407 2.03 14.12 -7.04
N TRP A 408 2.22 14.89 -5.96
CA TRP A 408 1.25 15.87 -5.50
C TRP A 408 0.99 16.94 -6.56
N LEU A 409 2.03 17.46 -7.24
CA LEU A 409 1.87 18.45 -8.29
C LEU A 409 1.09 17.91 -9.49
N MET A 410 1.34 16.65 -9.87
CA MET A 410 0.56 15.95 -10.89
C MET A 410 -0.91 15.82 -10.48
N LEU A 411 -1.19 15.32 -9.27
CA LEU A 411 -2.55 15.13 -8.77
C LEU A 411 -3.29 16.46 -8.55
N ASN A 412 -2.59 17.51 -8.12
CA ASN A 412 -3.19 18.82 -7.94
C ASN A 412 -3.56 19.44 -9.30
N ASN A 413 -2.75 19.27 -10.34
CA ASN A 413 -3.10 19.70 -11.71
C ASN A 413 -4.35 18.97 -12.22
N ILE A 414 -4.47 17.66 -11.95
CA ILE A 414 -5.68 16.89 -12.24
C ILE A 414 -6.87 17.45 -11.45
N TRP A 415 -6.69 17.70 -10.15
CA TRP A 415 -7.72 18.26 -9.28
C TRP A 415 -8.25 19.61 -9.78
N GLU A 416 -7.37 20.54 -10.15
CA GLU A 416 -7.77 21.87 -10.66
C GLU A 416 -8.57 21.77 -11.97
N LYS A 417 -8.21 20.80 -12.82
CA LYS A 417 -8.91 20.54 -14.09
C LYS A 417 -10.16 19.67 -13.95
N ALA A 418 -10.30 18.95 -12.84
CA ALA A 418 -11.41 18.05 -12.60
C ALA A 418 -12.68 18.82 -12.21
N CYS A 419 -13.82 18.35 -12.70
CA CYS A 419 -15.12 18.98 -12.46
C CYS A 419 -15.68 18.63 -11.08
N ILE A 420 -16.20 19.63 -10.38
CA ILE A 420 -17.06 19.42 -9.20
C ILE A 420 -18.38 18.85 -9.73
N PRO A 421 -18.90 17.75 -9.18
CA PRO A 421 -20.21 17.26 -9.53
C PRO A 421 -21.24 18.27 -9.00
N SER A 422 -21.73 19.20 -9.82
CA SER A 422 -22.93 19.95 -9.45
C SER A 422 -24.12 19.00 -9.51
N PRO A 423 -25.20 19.20 -8.72
CA PRO A 423 -26.43 18.42 -8.88
C PRO A 423 -26.93 18.39 -10.33
N ALA A 424 -26.71 19.46 -11.09
CA ALA A 424 -27.03 19.56 -12.52
C ALA A 424 -26.07 18.76 -13.44
N THR A 425 -24.79 18.63 -13.08
CA THR A 425 -23.78 17.81 -13.80
C THR A 425 -24.00 16.33 -13.50
N ILE A 426 -24.34 16.02 -12.25
CA ILE A 426 -24.78 14.72 -11.78
C ILE A 426 -26.11 14.33 -12.43
N GLU A 427 -27.11 15.22 -12.46
CA GLU A 427 -28.37 15.00 -13.17
C GLU A 427 -28.10 14.71 -14.63
N SER A 428 -27.26 15.48 -15.32
CA SER A 428 -26.93 15.19 -16.73
C SER A 428 -26.21 13.86 -16.97
N ILE A 429 -25.66 13.24 -15.91
CA ILE A 429 -24.96 11.95 -15.93
C ILE A 429 -25.91 10.78 -15.54
N ILE A 430 -26.91 10.99 -14.68
CA ILE A 430 -27.85 9.96 -14.19
C ILE A 430 -29.20 9.99 -14.93
N PHE A 431 -29.65 11.17 -15.29
CA PHE A 431 -30.89 11.44 -16.03
C PHE A 431 -30.51 12.36 -17.18
N PRO A 432 -30.24 11.85 -18.40
CA PRO A 432 -30.09 12.73 -19.55
C PRO A 432 -31.35 13.60 -19.56
N LYS A 433 -31.17 14.92 -19.42
CA LYS A 433 -32.29 15.87 -19.30
C LYS A 433 -33.32 15.49 -20.35
N GLU A 434 -34.52 15.08 -19.92
CA GLU A 434 -35.69 15.39 -20.73
C GLU A 434 -35.69 16.91 -20.82
N THR A 435 -35.27 17.41 -21.97
CA THR A 435 -35.41 18.81 -22.35
C THR A 435 -36.84 19.22 -22.06
N GLN A 436 -37.01 20.03 -21.01
CA GLN A 436 -38.16 20.89 -20.94
C GLN A 436 -38.14 21.76 -22.20
N ASN A 437 -39.17 21.54 -23.02
CA ASN A 437 -39.73 22.44 -24.01
C ASN A 437 -38.87 23.67 -24.35
N ASP A 438 -37.84 23.46 -25.16
CA ASP A 438 -37.43 24.45 -26.14
C ASP A 438 -37.55 23.77 -27.51
N ASP A 439 -38.63 24.12 -28.18
CA ASP A 439 -39.11 23.59 -29.44
C ASP A 439 -38.24 24.01 -30.64
N ASN A 440 -36.92 24.21 -30.43
CA ASN A 440 -35.94 24.64 -31.44
C ASN A 440 -34.47 24.56 -30.93
N SER A 441 -33.92 23.38 -30.59
CA SER A 441 -32.45 23.18 -30.71
C SER A 441 -32.05 21.69 -30.72
N SER A 442 -31.28 21.29 -31.73
CA SER A 442 -30.72 19.94 -31.92
C SER A 442 -29.84 19.48 -30.74
N SER A 443 -29.94 18.20 -30.32
CA SER A 443 -29.03 17.57 -29.32
C SER A 443 -27.55 17.73 -29.69
N SER A 444 -26.62 17.65 -28.73
CA SER A 444 -25.17 17.77 -29.00
C SER A 444 -24.69 16.74 -30.03
N ALA A 445 -25.21 15.51 -29.95
CA ALA A 445 -24.97 14.44 -30.92
C ALA A 445 -25.45 14.82 -32.32
N MET A 446 -26.65 15.41 -32.45
CA MET A 446 -27.12 15.93 -33.74
C MET A 446 -26.28 17.11 -34.23
N ARG A 447 -25.80 17.98 -33.36
CA ARG A 447 -24.86 19.06 -33.73
C ARG A 447 -23.54 18.51 -34.25
N ASN A 448 -23.02 17.42 -33.69
CA ASN A 448 -21.79 16.77 -34.16
C ASN A 448 -22.00 15.97 -35.44
N PHE A 449 -23.18 15.37 -35.66
CA PHE A 449 -23.59 14.91 -36.98
C PHE A 449 -23.45 16.05 -38.00
N ARG A 450 -23.92 17.27 -37.71
CA ARG A 450 -23.73 18.44 -38.61
C ARG A 450 -22.27 18.81 -38.94
N LYS A 451 -21.26 18.28 -38.23
CA LYS A 451 -19.84 18.66 -38.41
C LYS A 451 -19.06 17.77 -39.38
N ILE A 452 -19.70 16.79 -40.03
CA ILE A 452 -19.02 15.99 -41.06
C ILE A 452 -18.87 16.86 -42.30
N LEU A 453 -17.63 17.07 -42.75
CA LEU A 453 -17.27 18.07 -43.78
C LEU A 453 -17.79 17.78 -45.19
N THR A 454 -18.50 16.67 -45.40
CA THR A 454 -18.99 16.23 -46.71
C THR A 454 -20.43 16.57 -47.00
N PHE A 455 -21.21 17.06 -46.04
CA PHE A 455 -22.60 17.40 -46.28
C PHE A 455 -23.00 18.80 -45.83
N GLU A 456 -23.91 19.39 -46.59
CA GLU A 456 -24.64 20.61 -46.27
C GLU A 456 -26.10 20.25 -45.96
N ILE A 457 -26.69 20.85 -44.92
CA ILE A 457 -28.09 20.59 -44.57
C ILE A 457 -28.95 21.60 -45.33
N GLU A 458 -29.86 21.10 -46.15
CA GLU A 458 -30.70 21.96 -46.99
C GLU A 458 -31.98 22.40 -46.26
N GLU A 459 -32.65 21.52 -45.50
CA GLU A 459 -33.88 21.85 -44.78
C GLU A 459 -34.12 20.92 -43.56
N ASP A 460 -34.56 21.53 -42.45
CA ASP A 460 -35.15 20.89 -41.26
C ASP A 460 -36.60 21.41 -41.13
N ASN A 461 -37.44 21.12 -42.14
CA ASN A 461 -38.75 21.75 -42.27
C ASN A 461 -39.83 20.99 -41.47
N LYS A 462 -40.54 21.74 -40.61
CA LYS A 462 -41.77 21.35 -39.90
C LYS A 462 -42.85 20.91 -40.91
N ALA A 463 -42.91 19.63 -41.24
CA ALA A 463 -43.94 19.08 -42.13
C ALA A 463 -44.58 17.82 -41.53
N GLY A 464 -45.71 18.02 -40.83
CA GLY A 464 -46.59 16.98 -40.28
C GLY A 464 -46.03 16.26 -39.04
N LYS A 465 -46.89 15.87 -38.10
CA LYS A 465 -46.51 14.99 -36.97
C LYS A 465 -46.14 13.60 -37.50
N LEU A 466 -44.93 13.45 -38.04
CA LEU A 466 -44.37 12.14 -38.35
C LEU A 466 -44.22 11.38 -37.03
N THR A 467 -44.87 10.23 -36.92
CA THR A 467 -44.81 9.40 -35.72
C THR A 467 -43.82 8.26 -35.89
N GLU A 468 -43.36 7.72 -34.77
CA GLU A 468 -42.49 6.53 -34.74
C GLU A 468 -43.04 5.38 -35.60
N LYS A 469 -44.37 5.17 -35.53
CA LYS A 469 -45.09 4.16 -36.31
C LYS A 469 -45.08 4.44 -37.80
N ASP A 470 -45.06 5.70 -38.24
CA ASP A 470 -45.08 6.03 -39.66
C ASP A 470 -43.77 5.63 -40.34
N VAL A 471 -42.63 5.92 -39.70
CA VAL A 471 -41.30 5.51 -40.18
C VAL A 471 -41.16 3.99 -40.16
N LEU A 472 -41.55 3.34 -39.06
CA LEU A 472 -41.50 1.89 -38.95
C LEU A 472 -42.40 1.20 -39.99
N ASN A 473 -43.60 1.72 -40.22
CA ASN A 473 -44.51 1.19 -41.23
C ASN A 473 -43.95 1.29 -42.65
N LYS A 474 -43.14 2.32 -42.96
CA LYS A 474 -42.47 2.42 -44.26
C LYS A 474 -41.43 1.33 -44.45
N ILE A 475 -40.66 0.99 -43.42
CA ILE A 475 -39.71 -0.12 -43.44
C ILE A 475 -40.47 -1.45 -43.59
N LEU A 476 -41.50 -1.68 -42.79
CA LEU A 476 -42.28 -2.93 -42.82
C LEU A 476 -43.05 -3.16 -44.13
N LYS A 477 -43.44 -2.08 -44.82
CA LYS A 477 -44.15 -2.15 -46.12
C LYS A 477 -43.21 -2.16 -47.31
N ALA A 478 -41.90 -2.05 -47.12
CA ALA A 478 -40.93 -2.08 -48.20
C ALA A 478 -40.95 -3.47 -48.87
N THR A 479 -41.61 -3.61 -50.01
CA THR A 479 -41.57 -4.82 -50.83
C THR A 479 -40.41 -4.75 -51.81
N THR A 480 -39.77 -5.89 -52.03
CA THR A 480 -38.54 -6.08 -52.82
C THR A 480 -38.71 -5.88 -54.34
N ALA A 481 -39.65 -5.02 -54.78
CA ALA A 481 -39.89 -4.73 -56.18
C ALA A 481 -38.91 -3.64 -56.67
N LYS A 482 -37.70 -4.08 -57.06
CA LYS A 482 -36.65 -3.23 -57.68
C LYS A 482 -37.11 -2.47 -58.93
N THR A 483 -38.28 -2.77 -59.48
CA THR A 483 -38.80 -2.31 -60.78
C THR A 483 -39.63 -1.03 -60.74
N GLU A 484 -40.08 -0.54 -59.57
CA GLU A 484 -40.93 0.66 -59.46
C GLU A 484 -40.18 1.93 -59.03
N ILE A 485 -38.89 1.83 -58.73
CA ILE A 485 -38.08 2.98 -58.30
C ILE A 485 -37.52 3.71 -59.55
N PRO A 486 -37.72 5.02 -59.71
CA PRO A 486 -37.13 5.81 -60.80
C PRO A 486 -35.61 5.61 -60.89
N LYS A 487 -35.02 5.61 -62.10
CA LYS A 487 -33.58 5.32 -62.32
C LYS A 487 -32.62 6.29 -61.60
N ASP A 488 -33.12 7.47 -61.27
CA ASP A 488 -32.47 8.58 -60.58
C ASP A 488 -32.65 8.56 -59.05
N LYS A 489 -33.45 7.61 -58.52
CA LYS A 489 -33.77 7.48 -57.08
C LYS A 489 -33.29 6.14 -56.52
N SER A 490 -32.75 6.16 -55.30
CA SER A 490 -32.38 4.97 -54.54
C SER A 490 -33.00 5.02 -53.15
N MET A 491 -33.60 3.90 -52.73
CA MET A 491 -34.18 3.73 -51.40
C MET A 491 -33.21 2.95 -50.50
N LEU A 492 -33.03 3.43 -49.27
CA LEU A 492 -32.18 2.83 -48.25
C LEU A 492 -33.01 2.60 -46.99
N PHE A 493 -33.15 1.35 -46.57
CA PHE A 493 -33.75 0.97 -45.29
C PHE A 493 -32.64 0.39 -44.42
N ALA A 494 -32.44 0.95 -43.24
CA ALA A 494 -31.32 0.56 -42.38
C ALA A 494 -31.60 0.81 -40.91
N SER A 495 -30.72 0.25 -40.08
CA SER A 495 -30.43 0.79 -38.75
C SER A 495 -28.98 1.25 -38.76
N THR A 496 -28.70 2.42 -38.21
CA THR A 496 -27.36 2.99 -38.21
C THR A 496 -26.99 3.61 -36.88
N GLY A 497 -25.73 3.51 -36.52
CA GLY A 497 -25.18 4.00 -35.27
C GLY A 497 -23.93 4.82 -35.52
N GLN A 498 -23.84 5.96 -34.85
CA GLN A 498 -22.71 6.86 -34.94
C GLN A 498 -22.19 7.24 -33.56
N ALA A 499 -20.87 7.29 -33.41
CA ALA A 499 -20.22 7.77 -32.19
C ALA A 499 -18.86 8.38 -32.48
N ILE A 500 -18.44 9.31 -31.62
CA ILE A 500 -17.06 9.78 -31.55
C ILE A 500 -16.30 8.87 -30.57
N ILE A 501 -15.20 8.31 -31.03
CA ILE A 501 -14.29 7.50 -30.24
C ILE A 501 -13.03 8.32 -29.99
N HIS A 502 -12.57 8.30 -28.76
CA HIS A 502 -11.30 8.87 -28.32
C HIS A 502 -10.31 7.73 -28.08
N PRO A 503 -9.58 7.28 -29.11
CA PRO A 503 -8.77 6.08 -29.00
C PRO A 503 -7.66 6.27 -27.96
N PRO A 504 -7.24 5.20 -27.26
CA PRO A 504 -6.15 5.30 -26.32
C PRO A 504 -4.85 5.64 -27.05
N ARG A 505 -3.94 6.37 -26.39
CA ARG A 505 -2.71 6.91 -27.03
C ARG A 505 -1.88 5.87 -27.78
N TYR A 506 -1.89 4.60 -27.33
CA TYR A 506 -1.14 3.52 -27.95
C TYR A 506 -1.72 3.04 -29.30
N PHE A 507 -2.92 3.46 -29.68
CA PHE A 507 -3.45 3.26 -31.04
C PHE A 507 -2.82 4.20 -32.06
N ASN A 508 -2.16 5.28 -31.60
CA ASN A 508 -1.61 6.32 -32.48
C ASN A 508 -2.66 6.88 -33.47
N LEU A 509 -3.91 7.03 -33.04
CA LEU A 509 -5.01 7.57 -33.84
C LEU A 509 -5.51 8.88 -33.23
N PRO A 510 -5.90 9.88 -34.05
CA PRO A 510 -6.65 11.03 -33.57
C PRO A 510 -8.07 10.63 -33.14
N ASP A 511 -8.87 11.58 -32.68
CA ASP A 511 -10.30 11.33 -32.49
C ASP A 511 -10.91 10.89 -33.82
N ILE A 512 -11.66 9.80 -33.77
CA ILE A 512 -12.34 9.22 -34.92
C ILE A 512 -13.84 9.20 -34.66
N MET A 513 -14.61 9.37 -35.71
CA MET A 513 -16.05 9.17 -35.67
C MET A 513 -16.40 7.95 -36.51
N LEU A 514 -17.00 6.96 -35.87
CA LEU A 514 -17.40 5.71 -36.47
C LEU A 514 -18.88 5.80 -36.84
N HIS A 515 -19.22 5.42 -38.06
CA HIS A 515 -20.60 5.38 -38.54
C HIS A 515 -20.89 3.98 -39.11
N ALA A 516 -21.55 3.15 -38.30
CA ALA A 516 -21.84 1.75 -38.59
C ALA A 516 -23.28 1.58 -39.09
N TRP A 517 -23.45 0.82 -40.18
CA TRP A 517 -24.69 0.63 -40.89
C TRP A 517 -25.03 -0.86 -40.97
N HIS A 518 -26.26 -1.20 -40.62
CA HIS A 518 -26.91 -2.45 -40.95
C HIS A 518 -28.02 -2.17 -41.95
N VAL A 519 -27.77 -2.49 -43.22
CA VAL A 519 -28.68 -2.21 -44.34
C VAL A 519 -29.58 -3.41 -44.59
N ASP A 520 -30.88 -3.15 -44.69
CA ASP A 520 -31.90 -4.16 -44.91
C ASP A 520 -31.95 -4.62 -46.38
N ASN A 521 -32.33 -5.89 -46.58
CA ASN A 521 -32.44 -6.54 -47.90
C ASN A 521 -33.42 -5.88 -48.86
N HIS A 522 -34.41 -5.14 -48.35
CA HIS A 522 -35.39 -4.41 -49.14
C HIS A 522 -34.85 -3.09 -49.73
N SER A 523 -33.62 -2.70 -49.38
CA SER A 523 -32.93 -1.54 -50.00
C SER A 523 -32.64 -1.77 -51.49
N THR A 524 -32.58 -0.70 -52.30
CA THR A 524 -32.39 -0.78 -53.76
C THR A 524 -31.15 -1.60 -54.16
N HIS A 525 -30.07 -1.48 -53.39
CA HIS A 525 -28.80 -2.17 -53.62
C HIS A 525 -28.66 -3.49 -52.84
N GLY A 526 -29.69 -3.91 -52.10
CA GLY A 526 -29.65 -5.11 -51.24
C GLY A 526 -29.03 -4.85 -49.86
N GLY A 527 -29.16 -5.85 -48.98
CA GLY A 527 -28.73 -5.77 -47.59
C GLY A 527 -27.23 -5.99 -47.43
N ASN A 528 -26.60 -5.20 -46.57
CA ASN A 528 -25.17 -5.24 -46.31
C ASN A 528 -24.84 -4.59 -44.95
N ASP A 529 -23.67 -4.90 -44.41
CA ASP A 529 -23.11 -4.17 -43.29
C ASP A 529 -21.99 -3.26 -43.81
N SER A 530 -21.94 -2.03 -43.32
CA SER A 530 -20.90 -1.07 -43.69
C SER A 530 -20.45 -0.22 -42.50
N LEU A 531 -19.19 0.20 -42.47
CA LEU A 531 -18.61 1.10 -41.48
C LEU A 531 -17.83 2.19 -42.22
N VAL A 532 -18.20 3.45 -41.97
CA VAL A 532 -17.43 4.60 -42.46
C VAL A 532 -16.66 5.19 -41.29
N ILE A 533 -15.33 5.31 -41.46
CA ILE A 533 -14.43 5.88 -40.45
C ILE A 533 -14.11 7.29 -40.88
N HIS A 534 -14.41 8.26 -40.02
CA HIS A 534 -14.06 9.65 -40.24
C HIS A 534 -12.98 10.09 -39.24
N MET A 535 -11.92 10.74 -39.71
CA MET A 535 -10.87 11.27 -38.84
C MET A 535 -11.10 12.75 -38.56
N SER A 536 -10.76 13.18 -37.35
CA SER A 536 -10.73 14.60 -37.00
C SER A 536 -9.54 15.28 -37.68
N GLU A 537 -9.81 16.41 -38.34
CA GLU A 537 -8.77 17.34 -38.81
C GLU A 537 -9.03 18.73 -38.22
N SER A 538 -8.00 19.31 -37.61
CA SER A 538 -8.01 20.66 -37.07
C SER A 538 -7.37 21.61 -38.09
N SER A 539 -8.20 22.30 -38.87
CA SER A 539 -7.78 23.44 -39.68
C SER A 539 -8.12 24.76 -38.95
N PRO A 540 -7.31 25.82 -39.08
CA PRO A 540 -7.54 27.11 -38.42
C PRO A 540 -8.88 27.80 -38.76
N SER A 541 -9.60 27.38 -39.82
CA SER A 541 -10.89 27.95 -40.21
C SER A 541 -12.09 27.02 -40.06
N ASN A 542 -11.91 25.72 -39.80
CA ASN A 542 -13.02 24.79 -39.55
C ASN A 542 -12.53 23.47 -38.92
N SER A 543 -13.11 23.05 -37.79
CA SER A 543 -12.86 21.73 -37.17
C SER A 543 -13.98 20.77 -37.53
N GLY A 544 -13.66 19.65 -38.21
CA GLY A 544 -14.67 18.68 -38.65
C GLY A 544 -14.11 17.28 -38.86
N PHE A 545 -15.01 16.34 -39.17
CA PHE A 545 -14.67 14.95 -39.43
C PHE A 545 -14.65 14.67 -40.93
N ILE A 546 -13.54 14.14 -41.44
CA ILE A 546 -13.35 13.82 -42.87
C ILE A 546 -13.49 12.32 -43.09
N PRO A 547 -14.36 11.86 -44.02
CA PRO A 547 -14.43 10.45 -44.39
C PRO A 547 -13.07 9.94 -44.85
N SER A 548 -12.55 8.95 -44.13
CA SER A 548 -11.16 8.50 -44.27
C SER A 548 -11.02 7.05 -44.72
N ALA A 549 -11.97 6.19 -44.37
CA ALA A 549 -12.04 4.81 -44.87
C ALA A 549 -13.48 4.29 -44.94
N ILE A 550 -13.72 3.36 -45.87
CA ILE A 550 -14.99 2.64 -46.03
C ILE A 550 -14.71 1.16 -45.84
N ILE A 551 -15.49 0.52 -44.97
CA ILE A 551 -15.43 -0.92 -44.73
C ILE A 551 -16.82 -1.47 -45.04
N SER A 552 -16.90 -2.53 -45.82
CA SER A 552 -18.18 -3.17 -46.13
C SER A 552 -18.01 -4.65 -46.28
N ASN A 553 -19.08 -5.41 -46.04
CA ASN A 553 -19.14 -6.84 -46.34
C ASN A 553 -19.76 -7.17 -47.71
N ASP A 554 -20.10 -6.14 -48.49
CA ASP A 554 -20.66 -6.30 -49.83
C ASP A 554 -20.12 -5.28 -50.85
N SER A 555 -19.89 -5.77 -52.06
CA SER A 555 -19.29 -4.97 -53.14
C SER A 555 -20.22 -3.89 -53.69
N SER A 556 -21.54 -4.05 -53.59
CA SER A 556 -22.52 -3.06 -54.06
C SER A 556 -22.64 -1.89 -53.08
N GLY A 557 -22.65 -2.17 -51.76
CA GLY A 557 -22.62 -1.14 -50.71
C GLY A 557 -21.36 -0.28 -50.79
N THR A 558 -20.20 -0.91 -51.00
CA THR A 558 -18.92 -0.22 -51.19
C THR A 558 -18.97 0.76 -52.36
N LYS A 559 -19.48 0.34 -53.54
CA LYS A 559 -19.57 1.20 -54.73
C LYS A 559 -20.45 2.43 -54.53
N VAL A 560 -21.54 2.30 -53.77
CA VAL A 560 -22.43 3.42 -53.47
C VAL A 560 -21.73 4.42 -52.53
N LEU A 561 -21.12 3.93 -51.44
CA LEU A 561 -20.40 4.79 -50.49
C LEU A 561 -19.18 5.47 -51.15
N SER A 562 -18.43 4.78 -52.01
CA SER A 562 -17.32 5.38 -52.76
C SER A 562 -17.77 6.51 -53.68
N ARG A 563 -18.96 6.40 -54.31
CA ARG A 563 -19.53 7.50 -55.13
C ARG A 563 -20.00 8.67 -54.28
N ILE A 564 -20.62 8.40 -53.13
CA ILE A 564 -21.08 9.43 -52.19
C ILE A 564 -19.88 10.23 -51.65
N PHE A 565 -18.80 9.54 -51.31
CA PHE A 565 -17.58 10.10 -50.75
C PHE A 565 -16.44 10.24 -51.77
N ALA A 566 -16.76 10.41 -53.06
CA ALA A 566 -15.76 10.68 -54.08
C ALA A 566 -14.94 11.93 -53.72
N ASP A 567 -13.68 11.94 -54.14
CA ASP A 567 -12.69 12.99 -53.83
C ASP A 567 -12.33 13.13 -52.34
N THR A 568 -12.66 12.13 -51.50
CA THR A 568 -12.21 12.04 -50.10
C THR A 568 -11.21 10.89 -49.91
N PRO A 569 -10.41 10.87 -48.82
CA PRO A 569 -9.53 9.74 -48.53
C PRO A 569 -10.28 8.40 -48.43
N ALA A 570 -11.55 8.41 -47.99
CA ALA A 570 -12.39 7.22 -47.95
C ALA A 570 -12.59 6.52 -49.30
N GLU A 571 -12.60 7.25 -50.42
CA GLU A 571 -12.73 6.65 -51.75
C GLU A 571 -11.56 5.71 -52.07
N LYS A 572 -10.34 6.15 -51.73
CA LYS A 572 -9.09 5.40 -51.97
C LYS A 572 -8.88 4.29 -50.95
N ASN A 573 -9.47 4.41 -49.75
CA ASN A 573 -9.32 3.49 -48.64
C ASN A 573 -10.58 2.65 -48.40
N ALA A 574 -11.18 2.15 -49.49
CA ALA A 574 -12.32 1.24 -49.44
C ALA A 574 -11.84 -0.22 -49.30
N GLN A 575 -12.30 -0.90 -48.25
CA GLN A 575 -11.94 -2.27 -47.90
C GLN A 575 -13.19 -3.15 -47.92
N LEU A 576 -13.11 -4.26 -48.66
CA LEU A 576 -14.13 -5.29 -48.69
C LEU A 576 -13.70 -6.44 -47.77
N LEU A 577 -14.49 -6.71 -46.74
CA LEU A 577 -14.23 -7.77 -45.77
C LEU A 577 -15.28 -8.88 -45.89
N SER A 578 -14.93 -10.10 -45.50
CA SER A 578 -15.92 -11.18 -45.42
C SER A 578 -16.90 -10.96 -44.26
N LYS A 579 -18.05 -11.63 -44.30
CA LYS A 579 -19.02 -11.61 -43.19
C LYS A 579 -18.44 -12.14 -41.88
N ASP A 580 -17.39 -12.95 -41.90
CA ASP A 580 -16.74 -13.44 -40.68
C ASP A 580 -15.74 -12.41 -40.11
N GLU A 581 -15.28 -11.48 -40.95
CA GLU A 581 -14.32 -10.44 -40.58
C GLU A 581 -14.96 -9.14 -40.12
N PHE A 582 -16.16 -8.82 -40.61
CA PHE A 582 -16.91 -7.62 -40.22
C PHE A 582 -18.42 -7.86 -40.24
N GLN A 583 -19.09 -7.48 -39.14
CA GLN A 583 -20.54 -7.58 -39.00
C GLN A 583 -21.10 -6.39 -38.23
N VAL A 584 -22.32 -6.01 -38.60
CA VAL A 584 -23.17 -5.13 -37.79
C VAL A 584 -24.44 -5.91 -37.44
N ARG A 585 -24.82 -5.86 -36.16
CA ARG A 585 -26.00 -6.55 -35.61
C ARG A 585 -26.83 -5.56 -34.83
N VAL A 586 -28.14 -5.73 -34.94
CA VAL A 586 -29.12 -4.86 -34.29
C VAL A 586 -30.08 -5.75 -33.51
N HIS A 587 -30.27 -5.43 -32.23
CA HIS A 587 -31.21 -6.13 -31.38
C HIS A 587 -31.92 -5.13 -30.47
N GLY A 588 -33.21 -4.92 -30.70
CA GLY A 588 -33.98 -3.91 -29.99
C GLY A 588 -33.39 -2.50 -30.17
N ASN A 589 -33.02 -1.86 -29.07
CA ASN A 589 -32.41 -0.53 -29.07
C ASN A 589 -30.87 -0.58 -29.10
N THR A 590 -30.26 -1.73 -29.43
CA THR A 590 -28.81 -1.92 -29.39
C THR A 590 -28.26 -2.21 -30.78
N LEU A 591 -27.19 -1.49 -31.16
CA LEU A 591 -26.39 -1.75 -32.36
C LEU A 591 -24.99 -2.18 -31.94
N PHE A 592 -24.50 -3.26 -32.56
CA PHE A 592 -23.21 -3.86 -32.29
C PHE A 592 -22.45 -4.04 -33.60
N ALA A 593 -21.33 -3.34 -33.76
CA ALA A 593 -20.45 -3.46 -34.91
C ALA A 593 -19.11 -4.05 -34.48
N VAL A 594 -18.66 -5.11 -35.15
CA VAL A 594 -17.44 -5.84 -34.80
C VAL A 594 -16.60 -6.09 -36.04
N TRP A 595 -15.29 -5.95 -35.90
CA TRP A 595 -14.32 -6.36 -36.91
C TRP A 595 -13.16 -7.13 -36.27
N THR A 596 -12.73 -8.20 -36.94
CA THR A 596 -11.70 -9.11 -36.42
C THR A 596 -10.34 -8.93 -37.08
N VAL A 597 -10.24 -8.07 -38.09
CA VAL A 597 -9.01 -7.74 -38.82
C VAL A 597 -8.65 -6.25 -38.67
N PRO A 598 -7.37 -5.86 -38.71
CA PRO A 598 -6.98 -4.45 -38.68
C PRO A 598 -7.54 -3.69 -39.89
N LEU A 599 -8.12 -2.50 -39.66
CA LEU A 599 -8.69 -1.65 -40.69
C LEU A 599 -7.73 -0.51 -41.04
N VAL A 600 -7.35 -0.39 -42.30
CA VAL A 600 -6.45 0.69 -42.76
C VAL A 600 -7.27 1.97 -42.91
N ILE A 601 -6.91 3.04 -42.20
CA ILE A 601 -7.60 4.34 -42.29
C ILE A 601 -6.87 5.30 -43.23
N LYS A 602 -5.53 5.38 -43.12
CA LYS A 602 -4.68 6.21 -43.98
C LYS A 602 -3.26 5.65 -44.00
N GLU A 603 -2.74 5.40 -45.20
CA GLU A 603 -1.37 4.91 -45.36
C GLU A 603 -0.32 6.02 -45.10
N PRO A 604 0.87 5.68 -44.56
CA PRO A 604 1.30 4.37 -44.05
C PRO A 604 1.02 4.12 -42.55
N ASN A 605 0.38 5.06 -41.81
CA ASN A 605 0.53 5.13 -40.35
C ASN A 605 -0.75 5.06 -39.49
N TYR A 606 -1.96 5.07 -40.06
CA TYR A 606 -3.20 4.99 -39.27
C TYR A 606 -3.97 3.69 -39.54
N ILE A 607 -3.91 2.78 -38.56
CA ILE A 607 -4.56 1.47 -38.57
C ILE A 607 -5.41 1.36 -37.32
N LEU A 608 -6.69 1.01 -37.48
CA LEU A 608 -7.59 0.67 -36.38
C LEU A 608 -7.51 -0.84 -36.12
N PRO A 609 -7.04 -1.30 -34.95
CA PRO A 609 -6.93 -2.72 -34.67
C PRO A 609 -8.31 -3.38 -34.54
N PRO A 610 -8.38 -4.73 -34.52
CA PRO A 610 -9.61 -5.48 -34.29
C PRO A 610 -10.34 -5.02 -33.03
N CYS A 611 -11.55 -4.49 -33.20
CA CYS A 611 -12.28 -3.80 -32.15
C CYS A 611 -13.79 -4.03 -32.32
N CYS A 612 -14.52 -3.56 -31.31
CA CYS A 612 -15.97 -3.64 -31.23
C CYS A 612 -16.54 -2.29 -30.83
N LEU A 613 -17.64 -1.90 -31.47
CA LEU A 613 -18.44 -0.73 -31.15
C LEU A 613 -19.85 -1.19 -30.73
N LEU A 614 -20.23 -0.88 -29.50
CA LEU A 614 -21.56 -1.12 -28.96
C LEU A 614 -22.24 0.23 -28.73
N LEU A 615 -23.44 0.40 -29.30
CA LEU A 615 -24.33 1.53 -29.07
C LEU A 615 -25.62 1.05 -28.45
N GLU A 616 -25.93 1.52 -27.24
CA GLU A 616 -27.16 1.21 -26.52
C GLU A 616 -28.05 2.45 -26.49
N GLY A 617 -29.16 2.42 -27.22
CA GLY A 617 -30.12 3.51 -27.28
C GLY A 617 -30.79 3.77 -25.93
N VAL A 618 -30.71 5.00 -25.46
CA VAL A 618 -31.24 5.50 -24.18
C VAL A 618 -32.23 6.64 -24.41
N GLY A 619 -33.19 6.78 -23.50
CA GLY A 619 -34.17 7.87 -23.51
C GLY A 619 -35.33 7.66 -24.48
N LYS A 620 -36.00 8.77 -24.84
CA LYS A 620 -37.17 8.78 -25.72
C LYS A 620 -36.74 8.79 -27.19
N VAL A 621 -37.47 8.02 -28.02
CA VAL A 621 -37.30 8.03 -29.47
C VAL A 621 -37.62 9.42 -30.02
N LYS A 622 -36.67 9.97 -30.79
CA LYS A 622 -36.81 11.20 -31.55
C LYS A 622 -37.11 10.84 -32.99
N THR A 623 -38.33 11.11 -33.43
CA THR A 623 -38.75 10.93 -34.82
C THR A 623 -38.56 12.22 -35.60
N GLY A 624 -37.96 12.15 -36.78
CA GLY A 624 -37.65 13.35 -37.56
C GLY A 624 -37.43 13.10 -39.03
N ARG A 625 -37.23 14.21 -39.76
CA ARG A 625 -36.82 14.23 -41.16
C ARG A 625 -35.64 15.16 -41.33
N LEU A 626 -34.68 14.79 -42.15
CA LEU A 626 -33.56 15.66 -42.51
C LEU A 626 -33.25 15.52 -43.99
N ALA A 627 -32.91 16.62 -44.65
CA ALA A 627 -32.37 16.59 -46.00
C ALA A 627 -30.95 17.16 -45.99
N PHE A 628 -30.02 16.44 -46.61
CA PHE A 628 -28.64 16.90 -46.75
C PHE A 628 -28.09 16.62 -48.16
N LEU A 629 -27.23 17.53 -48.61
CA LEU A 629 -26.55 17.53 -49.89
C LEU A 629 -25.08 17.21 -49.68
N TYR A 630 -24.60 16.14 -50.29
CA TYR A 630 -23.17 15.83 -50.31
C TYR A 630 -22.45 16.73 -51.32
N LYS A 631 -21.15 16.98 -51.09
CA LYS A 631 -20.29 17.73 -52.04
C LYS A 631 -20.29 17.16 -53.46
N THR A 632 -20.52 15.86 -53.59
CA THR A 632 -20.63 15.15 -54.87
C THR A 632 -21.94 15.42 -55.61
N GLY A 633 -22.84 16.24 -55.05
CA GLY A 633 -24.16 16.55 -55.60
C GLY A 633 -25.24 15.53 -55.23
N TYR A 634 -24.90 14.46 -54.50
CA TYR A 634 -25.88 13.51 -53.98
C TYR A 634 -26.79 14.17 -52.95
N ARG A 635 -28.10 14.12 -53.18
CA ARG A 635 -29.09 14.62 -52.23
C ARG A 635 -29.73 13.46 -51.50
N ASN A 636 -29.70 13.45 -50.18
CA ASN A 636 -30.29 12.40 -49.37
C ASN A 636 -31.35 13.00 -48.43
N LYS A 637 -32.58 12.49 -48.54
CA LYS A 637 -33.69 12.82 -47.64
C LYS A 637 -33.94 11.63 -46.73
N ILE A 638 -33.86 11.85 -45.43
CA ILE A 638 -33.99 10.80 -44.44
C ILE A 638 -35.23 11.03 -43.59
N GLU A 639 -35.94 9.96 -43.27
CA GLU A 639 -36.90 9.89 -42.18
C GLU A 639 -36.40 8.86 -41.17
N PHE A 640 -36.49 9.16 -39.88
CA PHE A 640 -35.87 8.31 -38.88
C PHE A 640 -36.59 8.29 -37.54
N ASN A 641 -36.35 7.21 -36.80
CA ASN A 641 -36.53 7.11 -35.36
C ASN A 641 -35.15 6.93 -34.72
N ALA A 642 -34.69 7.92 -33.96
CA ALA A 642 -33.38 7.94 -33.37
C ALA A 642 -33.42 8.00 -31.84
N LEU A 643 -32.43 7.40 -31.21
CA LEU A 643 -32.17 7.44 -29.78
C LEU A 643 -30.79 8.04 -29.57
N GLU A 644 -30.60 8.79 -28.49
CA GLU A 644 -29.25 9.00 -27.98
C GLU A 644 -28.69 7.65 -27.54
N ALA A 645 -27.39 7.43 -27.69
CA ALA A 645 -26.80 6.12 -27.42
C ALA A 645 -25.66 6.23 -26.42
N ARG A 646 -25.67 5.34 -25.43
CA ARG A 646 -24.48 5.05 -24.63
C ARG A 646 -23.52 4.24 -25.51
N VAL A 647 -22.27 4.69 -25.58
CA VAL A 647 -21.27 4.11 -26.48
C VAL A 647 -20.19 3.41 -25.68
N THR A 648 -19.97 2.14 -25.99
CA THR A 648 -18.84 1.36 -25.50
C THR A 648 -17.96 0.94 -26.67
N PHE A 649 -16.71 1.36 -26.65
CA PHE A 649 -15.69 0.95 -27.61
C PHE A 649 -14.71 -0.02 -26.95
N TYR A 650 -14.66 -1.24 -27.48
CA TYR A 650 -13.95 -2.35 -26.88
C TYR A 650 -12.80 -2.83 -27.77
N HIS A 651 -11.61 -2.99 -27.17
CA HIS A 651 -10.46 -3.63 -27.80
C HIS A 651 -10.13 -4.93 -27.04
N PRO A 652 -10.50 -6.10 -27.60
CA PRO A 652 -10.42 -7.39 -26.91
C PRO A 652 -9.02 -7.73 -26.40
N SER A 653 -7.99 -7.54 -27.24
CA SER A 653 -6.63 -7.99 -26.92
C SER A 653 -6.00 -7.25 -25.73
N SER A 654 -6.37 -5.99 -25.50
CA SER A 654 -5.90 -5.22 -24.35
C SER A 654 -6.94 -5.10 -23.23
N GLN A 655 -8.11 -5.73 -23.39
CA GLN A 655 -9.28 -5.55 -22.53
C GLN A 655 -9.64 -4.07 -22.30
N TYR A 656 -9.34 -3.21 -23.28
CA TYR A 656 -9.65 -1.80 -23.15
C TYR A 656 -11.13 -1.60 -23.43
N GLU A 657 -11.80 -0.94 -22.48
CA GLU A 657 -13.17 -0.47 -22.60
C GLU A 657 -13.15 1.05 -22.44
N GLY A 658 -13.36 1.75 -23.56
CA GLY A 658 -13.38 3.21 -23.61
C GLY A 658 -14.78 3.74 -23.85
N PRO A 659 -15.21 4.80 -23.16
CA PRO A 659 -16.46 5.46 -23.50
C PRO A 659 -16.32 6.17 -24.86
N GLY A 660 -17.31 6.00 -25.73
CA GLY A 660 -17.51 6.92 -26.85
C GLY A 660 -18.38 8.10 -26.41
N THR A 661 -18.24 9.23 -27.10
CA THR A 661 -19.04 10.44 -26.87
C THR A 661 -20.00 10.67 -28.04
N ASP A 662 -21.06 11.44 -27.78
CA ASP A 662 -22.01 11.88 -28.79
C ASP A 662 -22.63 10.75 -29.63
N GLY A 663 -22.95 9.63 -28.97
CA GLY A 663 -23.60 8.49 -29.57
C GLY A 663 -25.02 8.80 -30.04
N ILE A 664 -25.34 8.44 -31.28
CA ILE A 664 -26.71 8.39 -31.78
C ILE A 664 -26.97 7.05 -32.46
N PHE A 665 -28.11 6.45 -32.14
CA PHE A 665 -28.59 5.24 -32.76
C PHE A 665 -29.90 5.52 -33.51
N PHE A 666 -29.83 5.55 -34.83
CA PHE A 666 -30.99 5.56 -35.70
C PHE A 666 -31.50 4.12 -35.83
N ARG A 667 -32.44 3.77 -34.96
CA ARG A 667 -33.04 2.43 -34.93
C ARG A 667 -33.78 2.15 -36.23
N ASP A 668 -34.56 3.12 -36.69
CA ASP A 668 -35.28 3.05 -37.95
C ASP A 668 -34.78 4.18 -38.85
N TYR A 669 -34.21 3.84 -40.00
CA TYR A 669 -33.70 4.80 -40.98
C TYR A 669 -34.27 4.50 -42.36
N VAL A 670 -34.94 5.49 -42.96
CA VAL A 670 -35.44 5.46 -44.33
C VAL A 670 -34.80 6.60 -45.11
N GLY A 671 -33.86 6.28 -45.99
CA GLY A 671 -33.17 7.23 -46.85
C GLY A 671 -33.68 7.18 -48.29
N GLU A 672 -33.91 8.35 -48.86
CA GLU A 672 -34.15 8.57 -50.28
C GLU A 672 -32.97 9.34 -50.87
N ALA A 673 -32.08 8.64 -51.56
CA ALA A 673 -30.95 9.25 -52.24
C ALA A 673 -31.31 9.53 -53.71
N TYR A 674 -31.07 10.76 -54.14
CA TYR A 674 -31.22 11.20 -55.52
C TYR A 674 -29.82 11.31 -56.14
N VAL A 675 -29.61 10.57 -57.22
CA VAL A 675 -28.33 10.54 -57.93
C VAL A 675 -28.29 11.77 -58.85
N PRO A 676 -27.24 12.61 -58.80
CA PRO A 676 -27.11 13.72 -59.74
C PRO A 676 -27.04 13.18 -61.17
N GLU A 677 -27.80 13.79 -62.10
CA GLU A 677 -27.68 13.48 -63.53
C GLU A 677 -26.22 13.72 -63.97
N LYS A 678 -25.63 12.75 -64.68
CA LYS A 678 -24.27 12.89 -65.21
C LYS A 678 -24.17 14.19 -66.04
N GLN A 679 -23.24 15.06 -65.67
CA GLN A 679 -22.57 15.91 -66.67
C GLN A 679 -21.49 15.10 -67.38
#